data_AF-A0AAP0MXT1-F1
#
_entry.id   AF-A0AAP0MXT1-F1
#
_cell.length_a   1.000
_cell.length_b   1.000
_cell.length_c   1.000
_cell.angle_alpha   90.00
_cell.angle_beta   90.00
_cell.angle_gamma   90.00
#
_symmetry.space_group_name_H-M   'P 1'
#
loop_
_entity.id
_entity.type
_entity.pdbx_description
1 polymer ?
#
loop_
_entity_poly.entity_id
_entity_poly.type
_entity_poly.pdbx_seq_one_letter_code
_entity_poly.pdbx_strand_id
1 'polypeptide(L)'
;MFFGRGQNLRPQNGSVSITMCINLPPEVNSAGLVMQFEDGVKEYKWLDYTTPRIMLLLATMFTISQVFHSVLKRFGIPIFISQIFAGILLSRPALQVIKMANKIITPEHVQLIGSMGNIGIALFIFQSGVKMDLSMVAKVGRKALYIGILSVISPLVALIPTFMVPTGTGPSGFFITPLYYVTSFPVIFCLLTHLKILNSELGRLAQSSAIVADFLSYATVLLLTVSQVASSSPAQALRTLGYVVFFIFIVMVVVRPAMLLIVRMTPEGKEVSQTGLYVVILILLLFLSFARKFYSELTVAGLYIVGLAVPRGPPLGSALVNKFDCLVSGFFLPIFVTTSAMRIHDLRPQSFNIFIVQNILTVAWIVLVKFGTCSLLLLYWKMHKNDAMALALIMNAKGIVEMAFYTFASDGRYVPPNMFRFMLGIIIVMGSIVPIFVRKLYDPSRKYAGYQIKKLVDCKPESELQIVCCIYIPSNISSAINLLSISCPRNECPTVVNALHLIKLSDQATSIFVSHQKKKKNLSAYSYSENVIVSFKKFGGLRWGAVSINTFTAISPLDLMHDDICTLALDKLASLVILPFHRTWYIDGSLESDDQSVRNLNLRILEKAPCSVGILIDHGNLKRPVTHMDSSADSFSKVALLFLGGNDDREALTLAKRMGRDDKVRLTVVHFIAASDDGDVDWETILDSEVLRDIKKSECMRYEKHVVENGGDTVEIVHSMVNQYDLIIVGRRHNLECPQTSCLDQWSEFPELGVLGDLLASKDFGNKCSVLVLQQQRLV
;
A
#
# COMPACT_ATOMS: atom_id res chain seq x y z
N MET A 1 -7.26 -20.50 -39.34
CA MET A 1 -7.42 -21.51 -40.40
C MET A 1 -7.85 -22.82 -39.75
N PHE A 2 -9.11 -23.22 -39.93
CA PHE A 2 -9.57 -24.58 -39.64
C PHE A 2 -10.30 -25.06 -40.90
N PHE A 3 -9.63 -25.86 -41.72
CA PHE A 3 -10.27 -26.71 -42.72
C PHE A 3 -9.51 -28.03 -42.73
N GLY A 4 -10.12 -29.06 -42.14
CA GLY A 4 -9.65 -30.44 -42.21
C GLY A 4 -10.02 -31.06 -43.56
N ARG A 5 -9.05 -31.82 -44.11
CA ARG A 5 -9.10 -32.60 -45.35
C ARG A 5 -10.48 -33.20 -45.67
N GLY A 6 -11.08 -32.78 -46.78
CA GLY A 6 -12.13 -33.54 -47.46
C GLY A 6 -11.50 -34.72 -48.21
N GLN A 7 -11.95 -35.94 -47.91
CA GLN A 7 -11.67 -37.11 -48.74
C GLN A 7 -12.41 -36.98 -50.07
N ASN A 8 -11.70 -37.22 -51.17
CA ASN A 8 -12.25 -37.26 -52.53
C ASN A 8 -13.22 -38.44 -52.68
N LEU A 9 -14.50 -38.16 -52.93
CA LEU A 9 -15.46 -39.11 -53.48
C LEU A 9 -15.90 -38.60 -54.86
N ARG A 10 -15.65 -39.41 -55.91
CA ARG A 10 -16.11 -39.15 -57.28
C ARG A 10 -17.64 -39.35 -57.35
N PRO A 11 -18.40 -38.52 -58.09
CA PRO A 11 -19.82 -38.78 -58.29
C PRO A 11 -20.04 -39.72 -59.49
N GLN A 12 -20.79 -40.79 -59.28
CA GLN A 12 -21.58 -41.44 -60.34
C GLN A 12 -23.05 -41.11 -60.10
N ASN A 13 -23.72 -40.69 -61.17
CA ASN A 13 -25.14 -40.37 -61.34
C ASN A 13 -26.09 -40.61 -60.14
N GLY A 14 -26.59 -39.50 -59.60
CA GLY A 14 -27.67 -39.45 -58.62
C GLY A 14 -27.58 -38.11 -57.88
N SER A 15 -28.67 -37.36 -57.78
CA SER A 15 -28.70 -36.08 -57.05
C SER A 15 -28.34 -36.31 -55.57
N VAL A 16 -27.09 -36.01 -55.21
CA VAL A 16 -26.61 -36.10 -53.82
C VAL A 16 -27.14 -34.88 -53.07
N SER A 17 -28.12 -35.09 -52.19
CA SER A 17 -28.48 -34.09 -51.18
C SER A 17 -27.34 -34.01 -50.16
N ILE A 18 -26.53 -32.96 -50.25
CA ILE A 18 -25.48 -32.67 -49.27
C ILE A 18 -26.13 -32.01 -48.06
N THR A 19 -26.34 -32.76 -46.99
CA THR A 19 -26.69 -32.20 -45.67
C THR A 19 -25.45 -31.53 -45.09
N MET A 20 -25.31 -30.22 -45.29
CA MET A 20 -24.34 -29.41 -44.56
C MET A 20 -24.89 -29.10 -43.16
N CYS A 21 -24.26 -29.66 -42.12
CA CYS A 21 -24.43 -29.16 -40.76
C CYS A 21 -23.76 -27.78 -40.66
N ILE A 22 -24.52 -26.73 -40.94
CA ILE A 22 -24.11 -25.37 -40.61
C ILE A 22 -24.39 -25.20 -39.12
N ASN A 23 -23.34 -25.10 -38.29
CA ASN A 23 -23.52 -24.58 -36.94
C ASN A 23 -23.93 -23.11 -37.10
N LEU A 24 -25.25 -22.83 -37.05
CA LEU A 24 -25.74 -21.47 -36.87
C LEU A 24 -25.06 -20.88 -35.63
N PRO A 25 -24.75 -19.57 -35.59
CA PRO A 25 -24.24 -18.95 -34.38
C PRO A 25 -25.21 -19.29 -33.23
N PRO A 26 -24.72 -19.82 -32.10
CA PRO A 26 -25.58 -20.27 -31.03
C PRO A 26 -26.42 -19.09 -30.53
N GLU A 27 -27.69 -19.33 -30.19
CA GLU A 27 -28.56 -18.29 -29.66
C GLU A 27 -27.94 -17.71 -28.37
N VAL A 28 -27.57 -16.43 -28.43
CA VAL A 28 -26.84 -15.77 -27.35
C VAL A 28 -27.78 -15.33 -26.24
N ASN A 29 -28.89 -14.70 -26.62
CA ASN A 29 -29.87 -14.15 -25.71
C ASN A 29 -31.06 -15.10 -25.59
N SER A 30 -31.49 -15.34 -24.36
CA SER A 30 -32.70 -16.11 -24.09
C SER A 30 -33.93 -15.29 -24.49
N ALA A 31 -34.93 -15.92 -25.09
CA ALA A 31 -36.23 -15.31 -25.44
C ALA A 31 -36.98 -14.70 -24.22
N GLY A 32 -36.56 -15.06 -23.00
CA GLY A 32 -37.13 -14.56 -21.76
C GLY A 32 -38.32 -15.39 -21.29
N LEU A 33 -38.68 -15.23 -20.01
CA LEU A 33 -39.78 -15.97 -19.39
C LEU A 33 -41.16 -15.57 -19.99
N VAL A 34 -41.26 -14.38 -20.59
CA VAL A 34 -42.52 -13.85 -21.15
C VAL A 34 -42.92 -14.62 -22.42
N MET A 35 -41.99 -14.92 -23.33
CA MET A 35 -42.27 -15.75 -24.52
C MET A 35 -42.68 -17.19 -24.17
N GLN A 36 -42.28 -17.70 -23.01
CA GLN A 36 -42.70 -19.01 -22.52
C GLN A 36 -44.20 -19.05 -22.18
N PHE A 37 -44.80 -17.91 -21.82
CA PHE A 37 -46.24 -17.79 -21.56
C PHE A 37 -47.06 -17.55 -22.83
N GLU A 38 -46.49 -16.95 -23.89
CA GLU A 38 -47.22 -16.62 -25.13
C GLU A 38 -47.30 -17.79 -26.12
N ASP A 39 -46.24 -18.59 -26.31
CA ASP A 39 -46.18 -19.54 -27.45
C ASP A 39 -46.51 -21.01 -27.12
N GLY A 40 -46.85 -21.37 -25.88
CA GLY A 40 -47.20 -22.76 -25.52
C GLY A 40 -46.11 -23.80 -25.87
N VAL A 41 -44.86 -23.37 -26.07
CA VAL A 41 -43.72 -24.23 -26.40
C VAL A 41 -43.36 -25.06 -25.16
N LYS A 42 -43.65 -26.36 -25.21
CA LYS A 42 -43.48 -27.30 -24.09
C LYS A 42 -42.03 -27.57 -23.65
N GLU A 43 -41.02 -27.05 -24.35
CA GLU A 43 -39.60 -27.26 -23.99
C GLU A 43 -38.74 -25.99 -24.10
N TYR A 44 -39.14 -24.88 -23.46
CA TYR A 44 -38.19 -23.78 -23.24
C TYR A 44 -37.20 -24.13 -22.12
N LYS A 45 -35.97 -24.49 -22.50
CA LYS A 45 -34.85 -24.70 -21.57
C LYS A 45 -33.92 -23.48 -21.63
N TRP A 46 -34.12 -22.52 -20.72
CA TRP A 46 -33.32 -21.29 -20.65
C TRP A 46 -31.79 -21.53 -20.53
N LEU A 47 -31.36 -22.72 -20.09
CA LEU A 47 -29.96 -23.15 -20.00
C LEU A 47 -29.34 -23.57 -21.35
N ASP A 48 -30.12 -23.69 -22.42
CA ASP A 48 -29.61 -23.96 -23.77
C ASP A 48 -28.98 -22.69 -24.39
N TYR A 49 -29.31 -21.51 -23.87
CA TYR A 49 -28.72 -20.23 -24.26
C TYR A 49 -27.36 -19.98 -23.59
N THR A 50 -26.44 -19.35 -24.34
CA THR A 50 -25.06 -19.15 -23.87
C THR A 50 -24.94 -18.12 -22.72
N THR A 51 -25.66 -16.99 -22.78
CA THR A 51 -25.57 -15.92 -21.78
C THR A 51 -25.96 -16.35 -20.36
N PRO A 52 -27.17 -16.90 -20.12
CA PRO A 52 -27.57 -17.30 -18.77
C PRO A 52 -26.66 -18.38 -18.18
N ARG A 53 -26.13 -19.27 -19.02
CA ARG A 53 -25.22 -20.34 -18.62
C ARG A 53 -23.86 -19.79 -18.18
N ILE A 54 -23.32 -18.80 -18.89
CA ILE A 54 -22.08 -18.11 -18.51
C ILE A 54 -22.28 -17.32 -17.22
N MET A 55 -23.40 -16.60 -17.09
CA MET A 55 -23.72 -15.86 -15.86
C MET A 55 -23.82 -16.80 -14.66
N LEU A 56 -24.51 -17.94 -14.80
CA LEU A 56 -24.60 -18.96 -13.76
C LEU A 56 -23.21 -19.53 -13.42
N LEU A 57 -22.39 -19.81 -14.43
CA LEU A 57 -21.04 -20.31 -14.23
C LEU A 57 -20.17 -19.29 -13.47
N LEU A 58 -20.19 -18.02 -13.85
CA LEU A 58 -19.52 -16.95 -13.11
C LEU A 58 -20.02 -16.86 -11.67
N ALA A 59 -21.34 -16.85 -11.46
CA ALA A 59 -21.93 -16.82 -10.13
C ALA A 59 -21.42 -17.99 -9.28
N THR A 60 -21.41 -19.22 -9.82
CA THR A 60 -20.89 -20.40 -9.10
C THR A 60 -19.40 -20.28 -8.77
N MET A 61 -18.57 -19.76 -9.68
CA MET A 61 -17.15 -19.53 -9.45
C MET A 61 -16.93 -18.58 -8.27
N PHE A 62 -17.63 -17.44 -8.26
CA PHE A 62 -17.52 -16.44 -7.19
C PHE A 62 -18.06 -16.96 -5.86
N THR A 63 -19.21 -17.63 -5.84
CA THR A 63 -19.79 -18.17 -4.61
C THR A 63 -18.88 -19.21 -3.98
N ILE A 64 -18.35 -20.15 -4.76
CA ILE A 64 -17.44 -21.20 -4.26
C ILE A 64 -16.15 -20.57 -3.73
N SER A 65 -15.57 -19.62 -4.47
CA SER A 65 -14.37 -18.89 -4.03
C SER A 65 -14.60 -18.17 -2.69
N GLN A 66 -15.75 -17.51 -2.52
CA GLN A 66 -16.07 -16.77 -1.30
C GLN A 66 -16.32 -17.68 -0.09
N VAL A 67 -16.95 -18.85 -0.31
CA VAL A 67 -17.15 -19.87 0.72
C VAL A 67 -15.80 -20.40 1.20
N PHE A 68 -14.90 -20.78 0.29
CA PHE A 68 -13.54 -21.19 0.65
C PHE A 68 -12.77 -20.07 1.35
N HIS A 69 -12.87 -18.83 0.87
CA HIS A 69 -12.17 -17.70 1.46
C HIS A 69 -12.63 -17.41 2.88
N SER A 70 -13.93 -17.57 3.19
CA SER A 70 -14.46 -17.36 4.54
C SER A 70 -13.83 -18.29 5.58
N VAL A 71 -13.45 -19.51 5.18
CA VAL A 71 -12.72 -20.48 6.02
C VAL A 71 -11.23 -20.18 6.03
N LEU A 72 -10.62 -20.02 4.85
CA LEU A 72 -9.17 -19.86 4.67
C LEU A 72 -8.64 -18.52 5.22
N LYS A 73 -9.47 -17.47 5.23
CA LYS A 73 -9.14 -16.16 5.81
C LYS A 73 -8.80 -16.27 7.31
N ARG A 74 -9.42 -17.21 8.04
CA ARG A 74 -9.10 -17.45 9.47
C ARG A 74 -7.66 -17.92 9.67
N PHE A 75 -7.11 -18.65 8.70
CA PHE A 75 -5.73 -19.13 8.71
C PHE A 75 -4.73 -18.12 8.11
N GLY A 76 -5.18 -16.94 7.68
CA GLY A 76 -4.33 -15.94 7.03
C GLY A 76 -3.92 -16.30 5.61
N ILE A 77 -4.67 -17.19 4.94
CA ILE A 77 -4.39 -17.62 3.56
C ILE A 77 -4.98 -16.60 2.56
N PRO A 78 -4.24 -16.22 1.50
CA PRO A 78 -4.71 -15.27 0.49
C PRO A 78 -5.95 -15.74 -0.28
N ILE A 79 -6.80 -14.79 -0.71
CA ILE A 79 -7.99 -15.09 -1.54
C ILE A 79 -7.63 -15.79 -2.86
N PHE A 80 -6.46 -15.50 -3.42
CA PHE A 80 -5.92 -16.17 -4.59
C PHE A 80 -5.91 -17.70 -4.46
N ILE A 81 -5.53 -18.23 -3.29
CA ILE A 81 -5.53 -19.69 -3.05
C ILE A 81 -6.95 -20.25 -2.98
N SER A 82 -7.90 -19.46 -2.44
CA SER A 82 -9.32 -19.84 -2.40
C SER A 82 -9.91 -19.97 -3.82
N GLN A 83 -9.49 -19.10 -4.75
CA GLN A 83 -9.87 -19.16 -6.17
C GLN A 83 -9.30 -20.40 -6.87
N ILE A 84 -8.08 -20.81 -6.53
CA ILE A 84 -7.50 -22.07 -7.05
C ILE A 84 -8.35 -23.26 -6.59
N PHE A 85 -8.69 -23.35 -5.30
CA PHE A 85 -9.55 -24.42 -4.79
C PHE A 85 -10.93 -24.42 -5.45
N ALA A 86 -11.51 -23.25 -5.70
CA ALA A 86 -12.76 -23.14 -6.45
C ALA A 86 -12.64 -23.73 -7.87
N GLY A 87 -11.54 -23.44 -8.58
CA GLY A 87 -11.31 -24.00 -9.91
C GLY A 87 -11.01 -25.50 -9.92
N ILE A 88 -10.36 -26.02 -8.88
CA ILE A 88 -10.17 -27.47 -8.68
C ILE A 88 -11.53 -28.16 -8.46
N LEU A 89 -12.41 -27.58 -7.64
CA LEU A 89 -13.75 -28.12 -7.41
C LEU A 89 -14.62 -28.08 -8.66
N LEU A 90 -14.45 -27.06 -9.51
CA LEU A 90 -15.11 -26.92 -10.81
C LEU A 90 -14.38 -27.66 -11.94
N SER A 91 -13.34 -28.43 -11.66
CA SER A 91 -12.66 -29.22 -12.69
C SER A 91 -13.52 -30.41 -13.13
N ARG A 92 -13.37 -30.86 -14.38
CA ARG A 92 -14.10 -32.02 -14.93
C ARG A 92 -14.09 -33.27 -14.05
N PRO A 93 -12.95 -33.73 -13.49
CA PRO A 93 -12.94 -34.90 -12.62
C PRO A 93 -13.77 -34.72 -11.34
N ALA A 94 -13.83 -33.51 -10.76
CA ALA A 94 -14.70 -33.22 -9.62
C ALA A 94 -16.18 -33.15 -10.03
N LEU A 95 -16.48 -32.56 -11.19
CA LEU A 95 -17.82 -32.47 -11.76
C LEU A 95 -18.41 -33.83 -12.16
N GLN A 96 -17.58 -34.81 -12.54
CA GLN A 96 -18.03 -36.17 -12.82
C GLN A 96 -18.64 -36.87 -11.59
N VAL A 97 -18.19 -36.51 -10.38
CA VAL A 97 -18.80 -36.98 -9.12
C VAL A 97 -20.17 -36.33 -8.92
N ILE A 98 -20.32 -35.07 -9.33
CA ILE A 98 -21.55 -34.27 -9.18
C ILE A 98 -22.34 -34.29 -10.50
N LYS A 99 -23.09 -35.37 -10.75
CA LYS A 99 -23.84 -35.62 -12.00
C LYS A 99 -24.64 -34.42 -12.55
N MET A 100 -25.19 -33.57 -11.66
CA MET A 100 -25.97 -32.38 -12.04
C MET A 100 -25.13 -31.24 -12.64
N ALA A 101 -23.88 -31.10 -12.23
CA ALA A 101 -23.04 -29.97 -12.62
C ALA A 101 -22.34 -30.15 -13.97
N ASN A 102 -22.17 -31.41 -14.43
CA ASN A 102 -21.74 -31.71 -15.80
C ASN A 102 -22.69 -31.16 -16.87
N LYS A 103 -23.97 -30.99 -16.56
CA LYS A 103 -24.95 -30.42 -17.49
C LYS A 103 -24.82 -28.90 -17.62
N ILE A 104 -24.18 -28.23 -16.66
CA ILE A 104 -24.02 -26.76 -16.63
C ILE A 104 -22.70 -26.31 -17.27
N ILE A 105 -21.67 -27.16 -17.29
CA ILE A 105 -20.30 -26.76 -17.70
C ILE A 105 -19.85 -27.51 -18.97
N THR A 106 -19.93 -26.83 -20.12
CA THR A 106 -19.40 -27.32 -21.42
C THR A 106 -17.99 -26.78 -21.66
N PRO A 107 -17.08 -27.53 -22.35
CA PRO A 107 -15.78 -27.03 -22.82
C PRO A 107 -15.80 -25.64 -23.47
N GLU A 108 -16.79 -25.39 -24.32
CA GLU A 108 -16.88 -24.16 -25.12
C GLU A 108 -17.05 -22.92 -24.22
N HIS A 109 -17.87 -23.02 -23.17
CA HIS A 109 -18.07 -21.93 -22.22
C HIS A 109 -16.81 -21.69 -21.37
N VAL A 110 -16.10 -22.76 -20.98
CA VAL A 110 -14.82 -22.64 -20.26
C VAL A 110 -13.77 -21.95 -21.13
N GLN A 111 -13.75 -22.22 -22.45
CA GLN A 111 -12.84 -21.56 -23.38
C GLN A 111 -13.16 -20.06 -23.54
N LEU A 112 -14.45 -19.70 -23.61
CA LEU A 112 -14.88 -18.30 -23.70
C LEU A 112 -14.52 -17.51 -22.43
N ILE A 113 -14.84 -18.08 -21.26
CA ILE A 113 -14.49 -17.48 -19.97
C ILE A 113 -12.97 -17.44 -19.77
N GLY A 114 -12.24 -18.47 -20.19
CA GLY A 114 -10.77 -18.49 -20.15
C GLY A 114 -10.14 -17.43 -21.05
N SER A 115 -10.75 -17.11 -22.19
CA SER A 115 -10.33 -16.00 -23.05
C SER A 115 -10.52 -14.65 -22.34
N MET A 116 -11.62 -14.49 -21.60
CA MET A 116 -11.87 -13.32 -20.76
C MET A 116 -10.85 -13.23 -19.61
N GLY A 117 -10.50 -14.36 -18.99
CA GLY A 117 -9.42 -14.44 -17.99
C GLY A 117 -8.05 -14.06 -18.55
N ASN A 118 -7.75 -14.42 -19.81
CA ASN A 118 -6.50 -14.04 -20.48
C ASN A 118 -6.39 -12.52 -20.69
N ILE A 119 -7.51 -11.82 -20.91
CA ILE A 119 -7.55 -10.35 -20.92
C ILE A 119 -7.27 -9.83 -19.50
N GLY A 120 -7.85 -10.47 -18.49
CA GLY A 120 -7.59 -10.19 -17.08
C GLY A 120 -6.13 -10.19 -16.67
N ILE A 121 -5.44 -11.31 -16.93
CA ILE A 121 -4.02 -11.43 -16.60
C ILE A 121 -3.18 -10.43 -17.41
N ALA A 122 -3.58 -10.12 -18.64
CA ALA A 122 -2.90 -9.10 -19.44
C ALA A 122 -2.99 -7.71 -18.79
N LEU A 123 -4.20 -7.30 -18.37
CA LEU A 123 -4.41 -6.05 -17.65
C LEU A 123 -3.68 -6.04 -16.30
N PHE A 124 -3.66 -7.16 -15.58
CA PHE A 124 -2.95 -7.28 -14.30
C PHE A 124 -1.43 -7.09 -14.45
N ILE A 125 -0.82 -7.71 -15.48
CA ILE A 125 0.62 -7.59 -15.74
C ILE A 125 0.96 -6.16 -16.19
N PHE A 126 0.13 -5.56 -17.03
CA PHE A 126 0.26 -4.15 -17.41
C PHE A 126 0.17 -3.23 -16.18
N GLN A 127 -0.86 -3.37 -15.35
CA GLN A 127 -1.05 -2.59 -14.12
C GLN A 127 0.13 -2.77 -13.17
N SER A 128 0.67 -3.98 -13.08
CA SER A 128 1.85 -4.24 -12.25
C SER A 128 3.10 -3.54 -12.77
N GLY A 129 3.28 -3.46 -14.10
CA GLY A 129 4.34 -2.67 -14.72
C GLY A 129 4.20 -1.16 -14.43
N VAL A 130 2.97 -0.63 -14.41
CA VAL A 130 2.70 0.77 -14.05
C VAL A 130 3.04 1.04 -12.57
N LYS A 131 2.76 0.09 -11.68
CA LYS A 131 3.07 0.18 -10.24
C LYS A 131 4.56 0.06 -9.92
N MET A 132 5.36 -0.52 -10.81
CA MET A 132 6.75 -0.89 -10.54
C MET A 132 7.67 0.33 -10.49
N ASP A 133 8.28 0.64 -9.34
CA ASP A 133 9.23 1.76 -9.18
C ASP A 133 10.73 1.38 -9.24
N LEU A 134 11.33 1.47 -10.42
CA LEU A 134 12.78 1.34 -10.67
C LEU A 134 13.65 2.30 -9.85
N SER A 135 13.12 3.46 -9.42
CA SER A 135 13.87 4.42 -8.61
C SER A 135 14.20 3.86 -7.22
N MET A 136 13.37 2.93 -6.71
CA MET A 136 13.63 2.26 -5.44
C MET A 136 14.91 1.43 -5.47
N VAL A 137 15.22 0.78 -6.59
CA VAL A 137 16.48 0.03 -6.75
C VAL A 137 17.69 0.95 -6.59
N ALA A 138 17.62 2.16 -7.15
CA ALA A 138 18.68 3.16 -7.00
C ALA A 138 18.77 3.73 -5.57
N LYS A 139 17.64 3.84 -4.85
CA LYS A 139 17.57 4.38 -3.48
C LYS A 139 18.02 3.39 -2.40
N VAL A 140 17.55 2.14 -2.47
CA VAL A 140 17.86 1.08 -1.48
C VAL A 140 19.32 0.60 -1.62
N GLY A 141 19.93 0.83 -2.79
CA GLY A 141 21.36 0.68 -3.00
C GLY A 141 21.79 -0.76 -3.30
N ARG A 142 23.09 -1.04 -3.15
CA ARG A 142 23.73 -2.30 -3.58
C ARG A 142 23.12 -3.55 -2.93
N LYS A 143 22.52 -3.43 -1.75
CA LYS A 143 21.94 -4.58 -1.03
C LYS A 143 20.85 -5.29 -1.83
N ALA A 144 19.89 -4.51 -2.34
CA ALA A 144 18.78 -5.04 -3.11
C ALA A 144 19.23 -5.76 -4.39
N LEU A 145 20.27 -5.22 -5.04
CA LEU A 145 20.84 -5.74 -6.27
C LEU A 145 21.47 -7.12 -6.05
N TYR A 146 22.33 -7.30 -5.04
CA TYR A 146 22.94 -8.61 -4.79
C TYR A 146 21.89 -9.66 -4.38
N ILE A 147 20.89 -9.31 -3.57
CA ILE A 147 19.81 -10.24 -3.20
C ILE A 147 19.04 -10.68 -4.45
N GLY A 148 18.66 -9.73 -5.30
CA GLY A 148 17.94 -10.03 -6.55
C GLY A 148 18.74 -10.93 -7.48
N ILE A 149 20.02 -10.59 -7.72
CA ILE A 149 20.92 -11.39 -8.57
C ILE A 149 21.13 -12.80 -7.98
N LEU A 150 21.48 -12.89 -6.70
CA LEU A 150 21.78 -14.17 -6.07
C LEU A 150 20.53 -15.07 -6.00
N SER A 151 19.34 -14.50 -5.85
CA SER A 151 18.08 -15.25 -5.83
C SER A 151 17.75 -15.97 -7.14
N VAL A 152 18.34 -15.53 -8.27
CA VAL A 152 18.14 -16.12 -9.61
C VAL A 152 19.34 -16.96 -10.03
N ILE A 153 20.56 -16.46 -9.81
CA ILE A 153 21.78 -17.18 -10.19
C ILE A 153 21.99 -18.43 -9.33
N SER A 154 21.71 -18.37 -8.02
CA SER A 154 21.96 -19.52 -7.15
C SER A 154 21.11 -20.75 -7.48
N PRO A 155 19.79 -20.64 -7.75
CA PRO A 155 19.02 -21.77 -8.29
C PRO A 155 19.53 -22.29 -9.63
N LEU A 156 19.95 -21.39 -10.53
CA LEU A 156 20.43 -21.76 -11.86
C LEU A 156 21.70 -22.62 -11.77
N VAL A 157 22.66 -22.23 -10.91
CA VAL A 157 23.87 -23.00 -10.65
C VAL A 157 23.55 -24.32 -9.94
N ALA A 158 22.64 -24.30 -8.97
CA ALA A 158 22.23 -25.49 -8.23
C ALA A 158 21.51 -26.55 -9.07
N LEU A 159 21.08 -26.20 -10.28
CA LEU A 159 20.44 -27.09 -11.22
C LEU A 159 21.43 -27.82 -12.14
N ILE A 160 22.67 -27.33 -12.30
CA ILE A 160 23.70 -27.94 -13.15
C ILE A 160 23.90 -29.44 -12.83
N PRO A 161 24.01 -29.87 -11.56
CA PRO A 161 24.17 -31.30 -11.23
C PRO A 161 22.95 -32.14 -11.61
N THR A 162 21.73 -31.57 -11.55
CA THR A 162 20.51 -32.30 -11.90
C THR A 162 20.39 -32.58 -13.39
N PHE A 163 21.05 -31.79 -14.25
CA PHE A 163 21.14 -32.04 -15.69
C PHE A 163 22.18 -33.10 -16.06
N MET A 164 23.16 -33.35 -15.20
CA MET A 164 24.18 -34.38 -15.42
C MET A 164 23.67 -35.79 -15.11
N VAL A 165 22.55 -35.92 -14.40
CA VAL A 165 21.88 -37.21 -14.19
C VAL A 165 21.05 -37.52 -15.44
N PRO A 166 21.35 -38.60 -16.20
CA PRO A 166 20.63 -38.95 -17.42
C PRO A 166 19.26 -39.54 -17.05
N THR A 167 18.35 -38.68 -16.64
CA THR A 167 16.94 -39.04 -16.51
C THR A 167 16.34 -38.83 -17.88
N GLY A 168 15.73 -39.87 -18.47
CA GLY A 168 15.26 -39.94 -19.87
C GLY A 168 14.25 -38.88 -20.33
N THR A 169 14.15 -37.75 -19.65
CA THR A 169 13.63 -36.50 -20.18
C THR A 169 14.59 -35.97 -21.22
N GLY A 170 14.16 -35.90 -22.48
CA GLY A 170 14.92 -35.25 -23.54
C GLY A 170 15.15 -33.74 -23.29
N PRO A 171 15.54 -32.96 -24.32
CA PRO A 171 15.78 -31.51 -24.21
C PRO A 171 14.59 -30.68 -23.70
N SER A 172 13.41 -31.27 -23.49
CA SER A 172 12.24 -30.66 -22.85
C SER A 172 12.46 -30.23 -21.40
N GLY A 173 13.33 -30.89 -20.63
CA GLY A 173 13.60 -30.53 -19.22
C GLY A 173 14.24 -29.14 -19.05
N PHE A 174 14.97 -28.67 -20.07
CA PHE A 174 15.64 -27.38 -20.09
C PHE A 174 14.66 -26.19 -20.09
N PHE A 175 13.46 -26.36 -20.66
CA PHE A 175 12.44 -25.31 -20.73
C PHE A 175 11.63 -25.15 -19.46
N ILE A 176 11.50 -26.24 -18.70
CA ILE A 176 10.71 -26.25 -17.49
C ILE A 176 11.54 -25.71 -16.31
N THR A 177 12.85 -25.79 -16.44
CA THR A 177 13.82 -25.30 -15.46
C THR A 177 13.57 -23.87 -14.95
N PRO A 178 13.37 -22.85 -15.82
CA PRO A 178 13.14 -21.48 -15.34
C PRO A 178 11.86 -21.34 -14.54
N LEU A 179 10.84 -22.14 -14.86
CA LEU A 179 9.53 -22.15 -14.20
C LEU A 179 9.62 -22.44 -12.69
N TYR A 180 10.72 -23.04 -12.23
CA TYR A 180 10.90 -23.38 -10.82
C TYR A 180 11.42 -22.24 -9.96
N TYR A 181 12.32 -21.40 -10.48
CA TYR A 181 13.03 -20.39 -9.68
C TYR A 181 12.62 -18.94 -9.96
N VAL A 182 11.88 -18.68 -11.06
CA VAL A 182 11.38 -17.35 -11.43
C VAL A 182 10.73 -16.67 -10.23
N THR A 183 11.08 -15.41 -10.02
CA THR A 183 10.53 -14.56 -8.95
C THR A 183 9.87 -13.36 -9.57
N SER A 184 8.58 -13.19 -9.36
CA SER A 184 7.82 -12.09 -9.97
C SER A 184 7.55 -10.95 -8.99
N PHE A 185 7.91 -9.73 -9.36
CA PHE A 185 7.61 -8.53 -8.57
C PHE A 185 6.11 -8.37 -8.26
N PRO A 186 5.17 -8.59 -9.20
CA PRO A 186 3.73 -8.45 -8.92
C PRO A 186 3.25 -9.35 -7.78
N VAL A 187 3.83 -10.55 -7.65
CA VAL A 187 3.47 -11.54 -6.63
C VAL A 187 3.99 -11.12 -5.26
N ILE A 188 5.24 -10.68 -5.19
CA ILE A 188 5.83 -10.14 -3.97
C ILE A 188 5.10 -8.86 -3.54
N PHE A 189 4.74 -7.98 -4.47
CA PHE A 189 3.94 -6.80 -4.19
C PHE A 189 2.59 -7.18 -3.58
N CYS A 190 1.83 -8.10 -4.19
CA CYS A 190 0.56 -8.57 -3.65
C CYS A 190 0.71 -9.23 -2.27
N LEU A 191 1.77 -10.01 -2.05
CA LEU A 191 2.07 -10.63 -0.77
C LEU A 191 2.34 -9.58 0.32
N LEU A 192 3.17 -8.59 0.05
CA LEU A 192 3.51 -7.51 0.99
C LEU A 192 2.30 -6.63 1.31
N THR A 193 1.46 -6.34 0.30
CA THR A 193 0.19 -5.63 0.49
C THR A 193 -0.76 -6.42 1.38
N HIS A 194 -0.90 -7.73 1.15
CA HIS A 194 -1.73 -8.59 1.99
C HIS A 194 -1.22 -8.65 3.44
N LEU A 195 0.10 -8.75 3.62
CA LEU A 195 0.72 -8.78 4.95
C LEU A 195 0.77 -7.40 5.63
N LYS A 196 0.37 -6.31 4.95
CA LYS A 196 0.42 -4.93 5.44
C LYS A 196 1.83 -4.46 5.84
N ILE A 197 2.87 -4.98 5.19
CA ILE A 197 4.27 -4.64 5.47
C ILE A 197 4.95 -3.96 4.27
N LEU A 198 4.16 -3.42 3.34
CA LEU A 198 4.63 -2.81 2.10
C LEU A 198 5.62 -1.66 2.33
N ASN A 199 5.37 -0.83 3.34
CA ASN A 199 6.14 0.39 3.64
C ASN A 199 7.34 0.14 4.55
N SER A 200 7.43 -1.05 5.15
CA SER A 200 8.53 -1.35 6.06
C SER A 200 9.87 -1.36 5.33
N GLU A 201 10.98 -1.19 6.06
CA GLU A 201 12.32 -1.34 5.47
C GLU A 201 12.51 -2.70 4.79
N LEU A 202 11.97 -3.76 5.40
CA LEU A 202 11.96 -5.10 4.85
C LEU A 202 11.10 -5.20 3.59
N GLY A 203 9.92 -4.57 3.57
CA GLY A 203 9.05 -4.48 2.39
C GLY A 203 9.70 -3.75 1.23
N ARG A 204 10.33 -2.60 1.47
CA ARG A 204 11.06 -1.82 0.45
C ARG A 204 12.28 -2.58 -0.10
N LEU A 205 13.00 -3.28 0.78
CA LEU A 205 14.11 -4.16 0.37
C LEU A 205 13.59 -5.34 -0.48
N ALA A 206 12.51 -6.00 -0.06
CA ALA A 206 11.88 -7.08 -0.80
C ALA A 206 11.41 -6.64 -2.20
N GLN A 207 10.72 -5.49 -2.30
CA GLN A 207 10.25 -4.95 -3.58
C GLN A 207 11.41 -4.64 -4.53
N SER A 208 12.44 -3.96 -4.05
CA SER A 208 13.59 -3.59 -4.88
C SER A 208 14.39 -4.82 -5.31
N SER A 209 14.57 -5.82 -4.45
CA SER A 209 15.17 -7.11 -4.80
C SER A 209 14.32 -7.90 -5.79
N ALA A 210 13.00 -7.91 -5.61
CA ALA A 210 12.06 -8.56 -6.51
C ALA A 210 12.10 -7.97 -7.92
N ILE A 211 12.18 -6.64 -8.04
CA ILE A 211 12.35 -5.95 -9.33
C ILE A 211 13.57 -6.50 -10.08
N VAL A 212 14.73 -6.55 -9.41
CA VAL A 212 15.98 -7.04 -10.03
C VAL A 212 15.87 -8.52 -10.40
N ALA A 213 15.31 -9.33 -9.50
CA ALA A 213 15.10 -10.75 -9.74
C ALA A 213 14.14 -11.01 -10.92
N ASP A 214 13.09 -10.20 -11.07
CA ASP A 214 12.09 -10.33 -12.13
C ASP A 214 12.73 -10.05 -13.51
N PHE A 215 13.44 -8.91 -13.66
CA PHE A 215 14.16 -8.61 -14.90
C PHE A 215 15.20 -9.68 -15.25
N LEU A 216 15.96 -10.14 -14.25
CA LEU A 216 16.96 -11.18 -14.47
C LEU A 216 16.31 -12.51 -14.84
N SER A 217 15.17 -12.86 -14.22
CA SER A 217 14.39 -14.06 -14.56
C SER A 217 13.91 -14.02 -16.00
N TYR A 218 13.29 -12.92 -16.44
CA TYR A 218 12.89 -12.74 -17.84
C TYR A 218 14.07 -12.80 -18.81
N ALA A 219 15.21 -12.19 -18.46
CA ALA A 219 16.43 -12.26 -19.27
C ALA A 219 16.94 -13.71 -19.39
N THR A 220 16.93 -14.49 -18.30
CA THR A 220 17.30 -15.91 -18.36
C THR A 220 16.35 -16.72 -19.22
N VAL A 221 15.03 -16.51 -19.10
CA VAL A 221 14.03 -17.20 -19.93
C VAL A 221 14.26 -16.88 -21.41
N LEU A 222 14.46 -15.60 -21.75
CA LEU A 222 14.75 -15.17 -23.12
C LEU A 222 16.03 -15.80 -23.66
N LEU A 223 17.10 -15.86 -22.86
CA LEU A 223 18.37 -16.45 -23.29
C LEU A 223 18.21 -17.95 -23.58
N LEU A 224 17.45 -18.66 -22.75
CA LEU A 224 17.22 -20.10 -22.89
C LEU A 224 16.31 -20.42 -24.09
N THR A 225 15.30 -19.59 -24.37
CA THR A 225 14.47 -19.76 -25.57
C THR A 225 15.26 -19.44 -26.85
N VAL A 226 16.06 -18.38 -26.85
CA VAL A 226 16.90 -18.02 -27.99
C VAL A 226 17.97 -19.06 -28.26
N SER A 227 18.64 -19.60 -27.23
CA SER A 227 19.66 -20.65 -27.41
C SER A 227 19.07 -21.92 -28.02
N GLN A 228 17.84 -22.25 -27.65
CA GLN A 228 17.17 -23.44 -28.15
C GLN A 228 16.62 -23.22 -29.55
N VAL A 229 16.09 -22.05 -29.90
CA VAL A 229 15.80 -21.71 -31.30
C VAL A 229 17.08 -21.72 -32.13
N ALA A 230 18.20 -21.23 -31.59
CA ALA A 230 19.49 -21.23 -32.28
C ALA A 230 20.00 -22.65 -32.58
N SER A 231 19.71 -23.62 -31.71
CA SER A 231 20.02 -25.04 -31.95
C SER A 231 19.27 -25.62 -33.15
N SER A 232 18.10 -25.08 -33.48
CA SER A 232 17.33 -25.47 -34.68
C SER A 232 17.71 -24.64 -35.90
N SER A 233 17.81 -23.31 -35.77
CA SER A 233 18.31 -22.43 -36.82
C SER A 233 18.79 -21.08 -36.25
N PRO A 234 20.05 -20.67 -36.51
CA PRO A 234 20.60 -19.42 -35.98
C PRO A 234 19.91 -18.19 -36.56
N ALA A 235 19.44 -18.27 -37.81
CA ALA A 235 18.74 -17.16 -38.48
C ALA A 235 17.39 -16.84 -37.82
N GLN A 236 16.65 -17.84 -37.31
CA GLN A 236 15.41 -17.60 -36.59
C GLN A 236 15.70 -17.00 -35.20
N ALA A 237 16.76 -17.46 -34.52
CA ALA A 237 17.17 -16.90 -33.23
C ALA A 237 17.53 -15.42 -33.33
N LEU A 238 18.31 -15.03 -34.36
CA LEU A 238 18.66 -13.63 -34.60
C LEU A 238 17.43 -12.79 -34.95
N ARG A 239 16.47 -13.35 -35.69
CA ARG A 239 15.20 -12.69 -36.00
C ARG A 239 14.35 -12.46 -34.75
N THR A 240 14.27 -13.46 -33.87
CA THR A 240 13.57 -13.34 -32.58
C THR A 240 14.20 -12.25 -31.71
N LEU A 241 15.52 -12.24 -31.59
CA LEU A 241 16.24 -11.19 -30.86
C LEU A 241 15.98 -9.80 -31.47
N GLY A 242 16.00 -9.70 -32.80
CA GLY A 242 15.66 -8.48 -33.55
C GLY A 242 14.26 -7.97 -33.23
N TYR A 243 13.24 -8.83 -33.18
CA TYR A 243 11.88 -8.44 -32.81
C TYR A 243 11.79 -7.92 -31.37
N VAL A 244 12.50 -8.53 -30.41
CA VAL A 244 12.51 -8.07 -29.01
C VAL A 244 13.16 -6.69 -28.90
N VAL A 245 14.32 -6.49 -29.54
CA VAL A 245 15.02 -5.19 -29.52
C VAL A 245 14.19 -4.11 -30.21
N PHE A 246 13.61 -4.42 -31.38
CA PHE A 246 12.73 -3.51 -32.11
C PHE A 246 11.49 -3.12 -31.30
N PHE A 247 10.92 -4.08 -30.57
CA PHE A 247 9.79 -3.81 -29.68
C PHE A 247 10.16 -2.85 -28.54
N ILE A 248 11.27 -3.09 -27.85
CA ILE A 248 11.76 -2.20 -26.79
C ILE A 248 12.00 -0.79 -27.36
N PHE A 249 12.55 -0.70 -28.57
CA PHE A 249 12.75 0.56 -29.28
C PHE A 249 11.43 1.31 -29.52
N ILE A 250 10.39 0.64 -30.05
CA ILE A 250 9.06 1.25 -30.24
C ILE A 250 8.49 1.77 -28.92
N VAL A 251 8.56 0.98 -27.85
CA VAL A 251 8.00 1.42 -26.56
C VAL A 251 8.74 2.66 -26.04
N MET A 252 10.06 2.71 -26.20
CA MET A 252 10.87 3.82 -25.71
C MET A 252 10.73 5.09 -26.56
N VAL A 253 10.55 4.97 -27.88
CA VAL A 253 10.50 6.11 -28.82
C VAL A 253 9.08 6.61 -29.10
N VAL A 254 8.08 5.72 -29.12
CA VAL A 254 6.70 6.07 -29.47
C VAL A 254 5.81 6.12 -28.23
N VAL A 255 5.75 5.00 -27.48
CA VAL A 255 4.79 4.87 -26.38
C VAL A 255 5.16 5.81 -25.23
N ARG A 256 6.41 5.78 -24.76
CA ARG A 256 6.83 6.60 -23.61
C ARG A 256 6.66 8.12 -23.85
N PRO A 257 7.07 8.69 -24.99
CA PRO A 257 6.84 10.11 -25.26
C PRO A 257 5.35 10.46 -25.40
N ALA A 258 4.54 9.59 -26.00
CA ALA A 258 3.09 9.79 -26.08
C ALA A 258 2.45 9.87 -24.69
N MET A 259 2.85 9.00 -23.76
CA MET A 259 2.36 9.02 -22.37
C MET A 259 2.77 10.30 -21.63
N LEU A 260 4.02 10.76 -21.83
CA LEU A 260 4.49 12.02 -21.25
C LEU A 260 3.78 13.25 -21.82
N LEU A 261 3.40 13.21 -23.10
CA LEU A 261 2.60 14.26 -23.73
C LEU A 261 1.21 14.34 -23.10
N ILE A 262 0.55 13.21 -22.85
CA ILE A 262 -0.75 13.16 -22.16
C ILE A 262 -0.65 13.78 -20.77
N VAL A 263 0.41 13.45 -20.01
CA VAL A 263 0.65 14.06 -18.70
C VAL A 263 0.83 15.58 -18.80
N ARG A 264 1.61 16.06 -19.77
CA ARG A 264 1.84 17.51 -19.97
C ARG A 264 0.56 18.25 -20.36
N MET A 265 -0.36 17.59 -21.06
CA MET A 265 -1.67 18.18 -21.44
C MET A 265 -2.70 18.14 -20.30
N THR A 266 -2.39 17.46 -19.18
CA THR A 266 -3.29 17.39 -18.03
C THR A 266 -2.95 18.52 -17.06
N PRO A 267 -3.88 19.45 -16.75
CA PRO A 267 -3.64 20.52 -15.79
C PRO A 267 -3.37 19.98 -14.37
N GLU A 268 -2.47 20.62 -13.63
CA GLU A 268 -2.05 20.20 -12.29
C GLU A 268 -3.25 20.11 -11.33
N GLY A 269 -3.37 19.00 -10.60
CA GLY A 269 -4.44 18.77 -9.61
C GLY A 269 -5.78 18.28 -10.15
N LYS A 270 -5.97 18.15 -11.47
CA LYS A 270 -7.19 17.58 -12.08
C LYS A 270 -6.96 16.16 -12.57
N GLU A 271 -8.03 15.35 -12.54
CA GLU A 271 -8.00 13.98 -13.10
C GLU A 271 -7.70 14.02 -14.61
N VAL A 272 -7.00 13.00 -15.11
CA VAL A 272 -6.72 12.86 -16.54
C VAL A 272 -8.02 12.81 -17.32
N SER A 273 -8.08 13.56 -18.43
CA SER A 273 -9.24 13.55 -19.32
C SER A 273 -9.58 12.12 -19.77
N GLN A 274 -10.87 11.83 -19.89
CA GLN A 274 -11.35 10.51 -20.32
C GLN A 274 -10.73 10.09 -21.67
N THR A 275 -10.51 11.05 -22.57
CA THR A 275 -9.81 10.87 -23.85
C THR A 275 -8.38 10.36 -23.69
N GLY A 276 -7.62 10.89 -22.72
CA GLY A 276 -6.27 10.39 -22.41
C GLY A 276 -6.29 8.92 -21.99
N LEU A 277 -7.24 8.52 -21.14
CA LEU A 277 -7.39 7.11 -20.74
C LEU A 277 -7.76 6.21 -21.92
N TYR A 278 -8.71 6.59 -22.78
CA TYR A 278 -9.09 5.78 -23.95
C TYR A 278 -7.94 5.56 -24.93
N VAL A 279 -7.07 6.56 -25.12
CA VAL A 279 -5.86 6.42 -25.95
C VAL A 279 -4.91 5.37 -25.37
N VAL A 280 -4.73 5.33 -24.06
CA VAL A 280 -3.90 4.30 -23.40
C VAL A 280 -4.47 2.91 -23.59
N ILE A 281 -5.80 2.77 -23.48
CA ILE A 281 -6.51 1.50 -23.72
C ILE A 281 -6.34 1.06 -25.18
N LEU A 282 -6.48 2.00 -26.11
CA LEU A 282 -6.29 1.72 -27.53
C LEU A 282 -4.86 1.25 -27.83
N ILE A 283 -3.84 1.90 -27.27
CA ILE A 283 -2.43 1.49 -27.38
C ILE A 283 -2.24 0.08 -26.81
N LEU A 284 -2.85 -0.22 -25.66
CA LEU A 284 -2.77 -1.53 -25.02
C LEU A 284 -3.41 -2.64 -25.86
N LEU A 285 -4.59 -2.38 -26.44
CA LEU A 285 -5.30 -3.32 -27.30
C LEU A 285 -4.58 -3.56 -28.63
N LEU A 286 -4.07 -2.48 -29.25
CA LEU A 286 -3.23 -2.57 -30.46
C LEU A 286 -1.96 -3.37 -30.17
N PHE A 287 -1.34 -3.15 -29.00
CA PHE A 287 -0.18 -3.91 -28.57
C PHE A 287 -0.50 -5.40 -28.40
N LEU A 288 -1.58 -5.76 -27.70
CA LEU A 288 -1.99 -7.15 -27.50
C LEU A 288 -2.24 -7.89 -28.83
N SER A 289 -2.85 -7.20 -29.79
CA SER A 289 -3.11 -7.74 -31.13
C SER A 289 -1.82 -7.92 -31.94
N PHE A 290 -0.93 -6.92 -31.89
CA PHE A 290 0.34 -6.92 -32.64
C PHE A 290 1.35 -7.93 -32.07
N ALA A 291 1.58 -7.91 -30.75
CA ALA A 291 2.58 -8.75 -30.09
C ALA A 291 2.36 -10.24 -30.36
N ARG A 292 1.09 -10.69 -30.30
CA ARG A 292 0.72 -12.09 -30.50
C ARG A 292 0.96 -12.59 -31.93
N LYS A 293 1.02 -11.69 -32.92
CA LYS A 293 1.30 -12.03 -34.32
C LYS A 293 2.78 -12.33 -34.57
N PHE A 294 3.69 -11.63 -33.88
CA PHE A 294 5.14 -11.72 -34.14
C PHE A 294 5.88 -12.67 -33.19
N TYR A 295 5.57 -12.63 -31.89
CA TYR A 295 6.17 -13.53 -30.91
C TYR A 295 5.21 -13.72 -29.72
N SER A 296 4.59 -14.90 -29.63
CA SER A 296 3.57 -15.21 -28.62
C SER A 296 4.10 -15.05 -27.19
N GLU A 297 5.36 -15.40 -26.95
CA GLU A 297 6.04 -15.26 -25.65
C GLU A 297 6.35 -13.79 -25.30
N LEU A 298 6.41 -12.87 -26.29
CA LEU A 298 6.55 -11.42 -26.02
C LEU A 298 5.28 -10.83 -25.41
N THR A 299 4.13 -11.50 -25.53
CA THR A 299 2.84 -10.92 -25.12
C THR A 299 2.86 -10.54 -23.64
N VAL A 300 3.40 -11.41 -22.78
CA VAL A 300 3.46 -11.17 -21.33
C VAL A 300 4.54 -10.14 -20.98
N ALA A 301 5.77 -10.36 -21.46
CA ALA A 301 6.89 -9.47 -21.17
C ALA A 301 6.67 -8.05 -21.74
N GLY A 302 6.03 -7.95 -22.91
CA GLY A 302 5.78 -6.69 -23.56
C GLY A 302 4.69 -5.85 -22.90
N LEU A 303 3.65 -6.47 -22.32
CA LEU A 303 2.69 -5.75 -21.47
C LEU A 303 3.37 -5.10 -20.26
N TYR A 304 4.35 -5.81 -19.70
CA TYR A 304 5.14 -5.31 -18.58
C TYR A 304 5.99 -4.10 -18.98
N ILE A 305 6.66 -4.17 -20.15
CA ILE A 305 7.47 -3.08 -20.71
C ILE A 305 6.61 -1.86 -21.08
N VAL A 306 5.41 -2.09 -21.65
CA VAL A 306 4.44 -1.02 -21.95
C VAL A 306 3.92 -0.37 -20.66
N GLY A 307 3.65 -1.16 -19.61
CA GLY A 307 3.29 -0.64 -18.28
C GLY A 307 4.41 0.23 -17.67
N LEU A 308 5.67 -0.19 -17.81
CA LEU A 308 6.83 0.57 -17.34
C LEU A 308 7.06 1.89 -18.09
N ALA A 309 6.57 2.01 -19.32
CA ALA A 309 6.63 3.25 -20.08
C ALA A 309 5.68 4.34 -19.53
N VAL A 310 4.66 3.93 -18.76
CA VAL A 310 3.71 4.85 -18.13
C VAL A 310 4.41 5.56 -16.95
N PRO A 311 4.38 6.90 -16.90
CA PRO A 311 4.93 7.63 -15.75
C PRO A 311 4.17 7.26 -14.47
N ARG A 312 4.93 7.03 -13.40
CA ARG A 312 4.41 6.55 -12.12
C ARG A 312 3.71 7.68 -11.36
N GLY A 313 2.72 7.30 -10.56
CA GLY A 313 2.02 8.22 -9.67
C GLY A 313 1.00 9.12 -10.37
N PRO A 314 0.50 10.16 -9.69
CA PRO A 314 -0.44 11.11 -10.27
C PRO A 314 0.24 12.01 -11.32
N PRO A 315 -0.51 12.44 -12.36
CA PRO A 315 -1.94 12.20 -12.56
C PRO A 315 -2.27 10.88 -13.30
N LEU A 316 -1.40 10.37 -14.18
CA LEU A 316 -1.77 9.30 -15.13
C LEU A 316 -1.68 7.88 -14.58
N GLY A 317 -0.54 7.49 -13.99
CA GLY A 317 -0.34 6.12 -13.52
C GLY A 317 -1.33 5.73 -12.43
N SER A 318 -1.57 6.63 -11.47
CA SER A 318 -2.56 6.40 -10.40
C SER A 318 -4.00 6.32 -10.93
N ALA A 319 -4.42 7.21 -11.84
CA ALA A 319 -5.74 7.18 -12.43
C ALA A 319 -6.01 5.87 -13.20
N LEU A 320 -5.03 5.40 -13.97
CA LEU A 320 -5.13 4.17 -14.75
C LEU A 320 -5.24 2.94 -13.85
N VAL A 321 -4.39 2.87 -12.81
CA VAL A 321 -4.43 1.80 -11.81
C VAL A 321 -5.78 1.78 -11.10
N ASN A 322 -6.29 2.92 -10.63
CA ASN A 322 -7.56 2.98 -9.90
C ASN A 322 -8.75 2.57 -10.77
N LYS A 323 -8.77 2.98 -12.06
CA LYS A 323 -9.85 2.65 -12.99
C LYS A 323 -9.93 1.15 -13.26
N PHE A 324 -8.77 0.50 -13.43
CA PHE A 324 -8.71 -0.92 -13.76
C PHE A 324 -8.73 -1.83 -12.56
N ASP A 325 -8.25 -1.40 -11.40
CA ASP A 325 -7.97 -2.34 -10.32
C ASP A 325 -9.23 -3.07 -9.83
N CYS A 326 -10.34 -2.37 -9.62
CA CYS A 326 -11.57 -2.99 -9.16
C CYS A 326 -12.07 -4.05 -10.17
N LEU A 327 -11.99 -3.73 -11.46
CA LEU A 327 -12.39 -4.63 -12.55
C LEU A 327 -11.43 -5.83 -12.69
N VAL A 328 -10.12 -5.58 -12.60
CA VAL A 328 -9.09 -6.61 -12.74
C VAL A 328 -9.06 -7.51 -11.52
N SER A 329 -8.82 -6.97 -10.34
CA SER A 329 -8.71 -7.74 -9.09
C SER A 329 -10.03 -8.38 -8.65
N GLY A 330 -11.15 -7.68 -8.86
CA GLY A 330 -12.49 -8.12 -8.43
C GLY A 330 -13.17 -9.09 -9.40
N PHE A 331 -12.99 -8.93 -10.71
CA PHE A 331 -13.71 -9.70 -11.71
C PHE A 331 -12.80 -10.58 -12.58
N PHE A 332 -11.85 -10.00 -13.30
CA PHE A 332 -11.10 -10.78 -14.30
C PHE A 332 -10.06 -11.74 -13.71
N LEU A 333 -9.38 -11.34 -12.64
CA LEU A 333 -8.32 -12.11 -12.00
C LEU A 333 -8.87 -13.41 -11.36
N PRO A 334 -9.97 -13.41 -10.59
CA PRO A 334 -10.61 -14.63 -10.09
C PRO A 334 -11.00 -15.58 -11.22
N ILE A 335 -11.51 -15.04 -12.33
CA ILE A 335 -11.90 -15.82 -13.51
C ILE A 335 -10.69 -16.52 -14.12
N PHE A 336 -9.58 -15.79 -14.29
CA PHE A 336 -8.33 -16.37 -14.80
C PHE A 336 -7.81 -17.51 -13.93
N VAL A 337 -7.76 -17.32 -12.61
CA VAL A 337 -7.26 -18.31 -11.66
C VAL A 337 -8.15 -19.56 -11.66
N THR A 338 -9.47 -19.35 -11.59
CA THR A 338 -10.44 -20.44 -11.53
C THR A 338 -10.41 -21.26 -12.83
N THR A 339 -10.44 -20.60 -13.99
CA THR A 339 -10.35 -21.30 -15.29
C THR A 339 -9.03 -22.02 -15.51
N SER A 340 -7.92 -21.46 -15.00
CA SER A 340 -6.61 -22.09 -15.07
C SER A 340 -6.52 -23.34 -14.20
N ALA A 341 -7.15 -23.35 -13.02
CA ALA A 341 -7.27 -24.53 -12.18
C ALA A 341 -8.25 -25.59 -12.73
N MET A 342 -9.30 -25.19 -13.47
CA MET A 342 -10.24 -26.13 -14.11
C MET A 342 -9.60 -27.01 -15.19
N ARG A 343 -8.41 -26.64 -15.71
CA ARG A 343 -7.65 -27.43 -16.70
C ARG A 343 -7.16 -28.79 -16.17
N ILE A 344 -7.30 -29.07 -14.88
CA ILE A 344 -6.91 -30.34 -14.27
C ILE A 344 -7.81 -31.46 -14.78
N HIS A 345 -7.22 -32.42 -15.50
CA HIS A 345 -7.95 -33.53 -16.12
C HIS A 345 -8.16 -34.74 -15.20
N ASP A 346 -7.34 -34.89 -14.15
CA ASP A 346 -7.37 -36.06 -13.27
C ASP A 346 -6.97 -35.65 -11.84
N LEU A 347 -7.79 -36.04 -10.87
CA LEU A 347 -7.60 -35.77 -9.44
C LEU A 347 -7.09 -36.99 -8.67
N ARG A 348 -6.94 -38.13 -9.35
CA ARG A 348 -6.41 -39.34 -8.69
C ARG A 348 -4.99 -39.08 -8.20
N PRO A 349 -4.64 -39.56 -6.99
CA PRO A 349 -3.27 -39.50 -6.51
C PRO A 349 -2.40 -40.20 -7.54
N GLN A 350 -1.48 -39.44 -8.14
CA GLN A 350 -0.59 -40.00 -9.14
C GLN A 350 0.25 -41.07 -8.44
N SER A 351 0.36 -42.26 -9.02
CA SER A 351 1.30 -43.27 -8.51
C SER A 351 2.66 -42.61 -8.38
N PHE A 352 3.38 -42.87 -7.27
CA PHE A 352 4.72 -42.35 -7.01
C PHE A 352 5.71 -42.87 -8.07
N ASN A 353 5.62 -42.29 -9.25
CA ASN A 353 6.49 -42.57 -10.35
C ASN A 353 7.81 -41.86 -10.06
N ILE A 354 8.93 -42.50 -10.37
CA ILE A 354 10.29 -42.01 -10.13
C ILE A 354 10.45 -40.57 -10.64
N PHE A 355 9.81 -40.25 -11.77
CA PHE A 355 9.78 -38.92 -12.36
C PHE A 355 9.18 -37.82 -11.46
N ILE A 356 8.09 -38.11 -10.75
CA ILE A 356 7.42 -37.10 -9.88
C ILE A 356 8.25 -36.88 -8.62
N VAL A 357 8.76 -37.97 -8.03
CA VAL A 357 9.62 -37.92 -6.84
C VAL A 357 10.87 -37.09 -7.15
N GLN A 358 11.48 -37.30 -8.32
CA GLN A 358 12.60 -36.49 -8.77
C GLN A 358 12.24 -35.01 -8.92
N ASN A 359 11.08 -34.67 -9.52
CA ASN A 359 10.65 -33.28 -9.63
C ASN A 359 10.35 -32.63 -8.26
N ILE A 360 9.77 -33.37 -7.32
CA ILE A 360 9.59 -32.93 -5.92
C ILE A 360 10.95 -32.61 -5.30
N LEU A 361 11.91 -33.52 -5.42
CA LEU A 361 13.25 -33.35 -4.85
C LEU A 361 13.98 -32.15 -5.48
N THR A 362 13.89 -31.98 -6.80
CA THR A 362 14.47 -30.84 -7.52
C THR A 362 13.86 -29.53 -7.06
N VAL A 363 12.53 -29.44 -6.92
CA VAL A 363 11.87 -28.21 -6.45
C VAL A 363 12.21 -27.92 -5.00
N ALA A 364 12.19 -28.92 -4.13
CA ALA A 364 12.59 -28.78 -2.74
C ALA A 364 14.05 -28.28 -2.63
N TRP A 365 14.95 -28.85 -3.41
CA TRP A 365 16.35 -28.43 -3.50
C TRP A 365 16.49 -26.97 -3.96
N ILE A 366 15.79 -26.57 -5.02
CA ILE A 366 15.81 -25.18 -5.53
C ILE A 366 15.33 -24.20 -4.47
N VAL A 367 14.22 -24.50 -3.80
CA VAL A 367 13.66 -23.65 -2.74
C VAL A 367 14.64 -23.54 -1.57
N LEU A 368 15.24 -24.66 -1.16
CA LEU A 368 16.24 -24.67 -0.08
C LEU A 368 17.48 -23.87 -0.41
N VAL A 369 18.05 -24.03 -1.61
CA VAL A 369 19.22 -23.25 -2.05
C VAL A 369 18.88 -21.77 -2.09
N LYS A 370 17.77 -21.40 -2.73
CA LYS A 370 17.36 -19.99 -2.83
C LYS A 370 17.11 -19.36 -1.46
N PHE A 371 16.43 -20.08 -0.57
CA PHE A 371 16.19 -19.65 0.80
C PHE A 371 17.50 -19.50 1.58
N GLY A 372 18.40 -20.48 1.47
CA GLY A 372 19.70 -20.50 2.14
C GLY A 372 20.60 -19.36 1.69
N THR A 373 20.75 -19.13 0.38
CA THR A 373 21.59 -18.07 -0.17
C THR A 373 21.08 -16.68 0.18
N CYS A 374 19.77 -16.46 0.11
CA CYS A 374 19.16 -15.20 0.52
C CYS A 374 19.35 -14.96 2.03
N SER A 375 19.11 -15.97 2.87
CA SER A 375 19.26 -15.85 4.32
C SER A 375 20.71 -15.58 4.73
N LEU A 376 21.68 -16.32 4.17
CA LEU A 376 23.10 -16.16 4.47
C LEU A 376 23.61 -14.77 4.08
N LEU A 377 23.21 -14.25 2.91
CA LEU A 377 23.59 -12.91 2.47
C LEU A 377 23.09 -11.82 3.41
N LEU A 378 21.87 -11.98 3.94
CA LEU A 378 21.27 -11.02 4.87
C LEU A 378 21.93 -11.07 6.26
N LEU A 379 22.26 -12.27 6.73
CA LEU A 379 23.01 -12.46 7.97
C LEU A 379 24.43 -11.88 7.86
N TYR A 380 25.08 -11.98 6.70
CA TYR A 380 26.38 -11.36 6.45
C TYR A 380 26.33 -9.82 6.61
N TRP A 381 25.22 -9.19 6.24
CA TRP A 381 25.01 -7.75 6.47
C TRP A 381 24.46 -7.40 7.86
N LYS A 382 24.59 -8.31 8.84
CA LYS A 382 24.19 -8.11 10.22
C LYS A 382 22.71 -7.77 10.40
N MET A 383 21.84 -8.23 9.49
CA MET A 383 20.39 -8.16 9.72
C MET A 383 19.97 -9.17 10.79
N HIS A 384 18.91 -8.86 11.53
CA HIS A 384 18.37 -9.75 12.55
C HIS A 384 17.92 -11.07 11.91
N LYS A 385 18.11 -12.20 12.61
CA LYS A 385 17.87 -13.54 12.06
C LYS A 385 16.43 -13.73 11.55
N ASN A 386 15.44 -13.22 12.29
CA ASN A 386 14.04 -13.35 11.90
C ASN A 386 13.70 -12.52 10.65
N ASP A 387 14.25 -11.30 10.53
CA ASP A 387 14.07 -10.45 9.35
C ASP A 387 14.76 -11.05 8.11
N ALA A 388 15.94 -11.63 8.31
CA ALA A 388 16.66 -12.34 7.26
C ALA A 388 15.86 -13.54 6.74
N MET A 389 15.31 -14.36 7.64
CA MET A 389 14.46 -15.51 7.30
C MET A 389 13.15 -15.07 6.65
N ALA A 390 12.50 -14.03 7.17
CA ALA A 390 11.26 -13.50 6.60
C ALA A 390 11.46 -13.00 5.16
N LEU A 391 12.52 -12.23 4.90
CA LEU A 391 12.83 -11.75 3.56
C LEU A 391 13.18 -12.89 2.60
N ALA A 392 13.94 -13.89 3.06
CA ALA A 392 14.25 -15.07 2.25
C ALA A 392 13.00 -15.89 1.89
N LEU A 393 12.00 -15.98 2.80
CA LEU A 393 10.70 -16.58 2.49
C LEU A 393 9.91 -15.76 1.47
N ILE A 394 9.90 -14.43 1.60
CA ILE A 394 9.22 -13.52 0.66
C ILE A 394 9.79 -13.71 -0.76
N MET A 395 11.10 -13.85 -0.91
CA MET A 395 11.73 -14.10 -2.23
C MET A 395 11.41 -15.49 -2.82
N ASN A 396 10.85 -16.41 -2.04
CA ASN A 396 10.37 -17.72 -2.48
C ASN A 396 8.85 -17.77 -2.73
N ALA A 397 8.15 -16.65 -2.58
CA ALA A 397 6.72 -16.57 -2.83
C ALA A 397 6.39 -16.95 -4.28
N LYS A 398 5.32 -17.72 -4.46
CA LYS A 398 4.72 -18.03 -5.77
C LYS A 398 3.25 -17.62 -5.75
N GLY A 399 2.75 -17.20 -6.91
CA GLY A 399 1.40 -16.70 -7.02
C GLY A 399 0.89 -16.67 -8.46
N ILE A 400 0.21 -15.59 -8.79
CA ILE A 400 -0.61 -15.51 -10.00
C ILE A 400 0.19 -15.42 -11.29
N VAL A 401 1.38 -14.81 -11.26
CA VAL A 401 2.23 -14.66 -12.44
C VAL A 401 2.83 -16.01 -12.82
N GLU A 402 3.30 -16.79 -11.85
CA GLU A 402 3.80 -18.15 -12.08
C GLU A 402 2.68 -19.06 -12.58
N MET A 403 1.46 -18.95 -12.03
CA MET A 403 0.30 -19.66 -12.55
C MET A 403 0.03 -19.34 -14.03
N ALA A 404 0.20 -18.07 -14.42
CA ALA A 404 0.06 -17.65 -15.81
C ALA A 404 1.13 -18.23 -16.71
N PHE A 405 2.39 -18.22 -16.29
CA PHE A 405 3.47 -18.90 -17.02
C PHE A 405 3.19 -20.38 -17.22
N TYR A 406 2.73 -21.09 -16.17
CA TYR A 406 2.43 -22.52 -16.26
C TYR A 406 1.27 -22.79 -17.23
N THR A 407 0.28 -21.91 -17.22
CA THR A 407 -0.87 -21.97 -18.12
C THR A 407 -0.46 -21.77 -19.58
N PHE A 408 0.32 -20.73 -19.88
CA PHE A 408 0.80 -20.47 -21.23
C PHE A 408 1.77 -21.54 -21.73
N ALA A 409 2.63 -22.05 -20.85
CA ALA A 409 3.53 -23.15 -21.17
C ALA A 409 2.77 -24.46 -21.45
N SER A 410 1.66 -24.70 -20.74
CA SER A 410 0.77 -25.84 -21.00
C SER A 410 0.01 -25.68 -22.33
N ASP A 411 -0.53 -24.48 -22.61
CA ASP A 411 -1.21 -24.17 -23.88
C ASP A 411 -0.24 -24.30 -25.08
N GLY A 412 1.04 -23.94 -24.89
CA GLY A 412 2.13 -24.13 -25.87
C GLY A 412 2.65 -25.57 -26.00
N ARG A 413 2.07 -26.53 -25.25
CA ARG A 413 2.48 -27.94 -25.17
C ARG A 413 3.91 -28.18 -24.67
N TYR A 414 4.52 -27.19 -24.03
CA TYR A 414 5.84 -27.35 -23.39
C TYR A 414 5.75 -28.14 -22.08
N VAL A 415 4.64 -28.00 -21.36
CA VAL A 415 4.42 -28.66 -20.06
C VAL A 415 3.32 -29.72 -20.21
N PRO A 416 3.62 -31.01 -19.94
CA PRO A 416 2.61 -32.06 -19.99
C PRO A 416 1.57 -31.90 -18.86
N PRO A 417 0.33 -32.38 -19.03
CA PRO A 417 -0.75 -32.19 -18.05
C PRO A 417 -0.42 -32.68 -16.63
N ASN A 418 0.36 -33.76 -16.51
CA ASN A 418 0.80 -34.29 -15.21
C ASN A 418 1.70 -33.30 -14.46
N MET A 419 2.55 -32.59 -15.19
CA MET A 419 3.47 -31.61 -14.63
C MET A 419 2.76 -30.30 -14.29
N PHE A 420 1.78 -29.89 -15.09
CA PHE A 420 0.92 -28.76 -14.77
C PHE A 420 0.21 -28.95 -13.41
N ARG A 421 -0.36 -30.15 -13.18
CA ARG A 421 -0.96 -30.52 -11.88
C ARG A 421 0.04 -30.38 -10.72
N PHE A 422 1.25 -30.89 -10.90
CA PHE A 422 2.31 -30.81 -9.90
C PHE A 422 2.73 -29.37 -9.59
N MET A 423 2.96 -28.57 -10.63
CA MET A 423 3.32 -27.15 -10.50
C MET A 423 2.24 -26.33 -9.81
N LEU A 424 0.96 -26.59 -10.11
CA LEU A 424 -0.15 -25.97 -9.40
C LEU A 424 -0.14 -26.32 -7.91
N GLY A 425 0.14 -27.59 -7.57
CA GLY A 425 0.32 -28.03 -6.18
C GLY A 425 1.40 -27.24 -5.44
N ILE A 426 2.54 -26.97 -6.10
CA ILE A 426 3.61 -26.15 -5.52
C ILE A 426 3.13 -24.71 -5.25
N ILE A 427 2.34 -24.11 -6.14
CA ILE A 427 1.77 -22.77 -5.92
C ILE A 427 0.87 -22.78 -4.68
N ILE A 428 0.02 -23.80 -4.52
CA ILE A 428 -0.87 -23.92 -3.35
C ILE A 428 -0.05 -24.04 -2.06
N VAL A 429 0.98 -24.89 -2.06
CA VAL A 429 1.84 -25.12 -0.89
C VAL A 429 2.61 -23.84 -0.53
N MET A 430 3.33 -23.24 -1.48
CA MET A 430 4.14 -22.04 -1.23
C MET A 430 3.27 -20.82 -0.91
N GLY A 431 2.15 -20.64 -1.62
CA GLY A 431 1.22 -19.55 -1.39
C GLY A 431 0.44 -19.65 -0.08
N SER A 432 0.40 -20.83 0.56
CA SER A 432 -0.17 -21.01 1.90
C SER A 432 0.89 -20.89 2.99
N ILE A 433 2.05 -21.53 2.81
CA ILE A 433 3.13 -21.56 3.81
C ILE A 433 3.78 -20.18 3.97
N VAL A 434 4.15 -19.51 2.87
CA VAL A 434 4.94 -18.26 2.93
C VAL A 434 4.23 -17.16 3.75
N PRO A 435 2.95 -16.80 3.51
CA PRO A 435 2.27 -15.77 4.30
C PRO A 435 2.20 -16.08 5.79
N ILE A 436 1.92 -17.35 6.15
CA ILE A 436 1.78 -17.80 7.54
C ILE A 436 3.12 -17.66 8.28
N PHE A 437 4.21 -18.14 7.67
CA PHE A 437 5.53 -18.07 8.29
C PHE A 437 6.07 -16.64 8.36
N VAL A 438 5.88 -15.83 7.32
CA VAL A 438 6.32 -14.42 7.34
C VAL A 438 5.59 -13.65 8.43
N ARG A 439 4.27 -13.86 8.61
CA ARG A 439 3.51 -13.22 9.69
C ARG A 439 3.97 -13.65 11.08
N LYS A 440 4.45 -14.89 11.24
CA LYS A 440 4.98 -15.40 12.52
C LYS A 440 6.39 -14.89 12.82
N LEU A 441 7.22 -14.74 11.78
CA LEU A 441 8.62 -14.33 11.93
C LEU A 441 8.79 -12.82 12.01
N TYR A 442 7.98 -12.06 11.26
CA TYR A 442 8.06 -10.62 11.19
C TYR A 442 7.03 -9.97 12.13
N ASP A 443 7.54 -9.32 13.17
CA ASP A 443 6.74 -8.57 14.13
C ASP A 443 7.10 -7.08 14.03
N PRO A 444 6.21 -6.22 13.50
CA PRO A 444 6.49 -4.80 13.34
C PRO A 444 6.69 -4.08 14.67
N SER A 445 6.12 -4.60 15.77
CA SER A 445 6.26 -4.02 17.11
C SER A 445 7.69 -4.15 17.65
N ARG A 446 8.48 -5.11 17.16
CA ARG A 446 9.88 -5.29 17.57
C ARG A 446 10.80 -4.18 17.11
N LYS A 447 10.43 -3.38 16.10
CA LYS A 447 11.19 -2.16 15.76
C LYS A 447 11.25 -1.17 16.93
N TYR A 448 10.29 -1.24 17.86
CA TYR A 448 10.24 -0.45 19.09
C TYR A 448 10.94 -1.14 20.28
N ALA A 449 11.33 -2.42 20.16
CA ALA A 449 11.95 -3.17 21.24
C ALA A 449 13.40 -2.70 21.46
N GLY A 450 13.62 -1.97 22.56
CA GLY A 450 14.90 -1.34 22.91
C GLY A 450 14.92 0.18 22.72
N TYR A 451 13.85 0.77 22.19
CA TYR A 451 13.68 2.22 22.16
C TYR A 451 13.31 2.73 23.55
N GLN A 452 14.10 3.66 24.09
CA GLN A 452 13.69 4.43 25.25
C GLN A 452 12.66 5.47 24.79
N ILE A 453 11.43 5.28 25.24
CA ILE A 453 10.34 6.24 25.04
C ILE A 453 10.84 7.63 25.45
N LYS A 454 10.69 8.60 24.54
CA LYS A 454 11.01 9.99 24.85
C LYS A 454 9.75 10.72 25.25
N LYS A 455 9.65 11.05 26.54
CA LYS A 455 8.69 12.03 27.04
C LYS A 455 9.33 13.42 26.96
N LEU A 456 8.52 14.44 26.73
CA LEU A 456 8.95 15.84 26.77
C LEU A 456 9.49 16.22 28.15
N VAL A 457 8.90 15.66 29.20
CA VAL A 457 9.30 15.86 30.60
C VAL A 457 10.75 15.39 30.84
N ASP A 458 11.17 14.30 30.18
CA ASP A 458 12.53 13.75 30.31
C ASP A 458 13.58 14.57 29.53
N CYS A 459 13.14 15.44 28.62
CA CYS A 459 14.04 16.25 27.80
C CYS A 459 14.55 17.45 28.62
N LYS A 460 15.86 17.52 28.85
CA LYS A 460 16.50 18.67 29.50
C LYS A 460 16.07 19.99 28.84
N PRO A 461 15.83 21.05 29.60
CA PRO A 461 15.30 22.31 29.07
C PRO A 461 16.19 22.98 28.01
N GLU A 462 17.51 22.76 28.07
CA GLU A 462 18.52 23.30 27.13
C GLU A 462 18.88 22.32 26.00
N SER A 463 18.28 21.12 25.99
CA SER A 463 18.56 20.12 24.95
C SER A 463 17.75 20.37 23.68
N GLU A 464 18.31 19.92 22.55
CA GLU A 464 17.67 20.02 21.25
C GLU A 464 16.30 19.35 21.24
N LEU A 465 15.26 20.10 20.86
CA LEU A 465 13.91 19.57 20.72
C LEU A 465 13.69 19.10 19.28
N GLN A 466 13.40 17.81 19.11
CA GLN A 466 13.07 17.24 17.80
C GLN A 466 11.56 17.09 17.63
N ILE A 467 10.99 17.85 16.69
CA ILE A 467 9.56 17.88 16.40
C ILE A 467 9.31 17.33 14.99
N VAL A 468 8.35 16.42 14.85
CA VAL A 468 7.83 15.97 13.55
C VAL A 468 6.48 16.64 13.31
N CYS A 469 6.38 17.45 12.26
CA CYS A 469 5.13 18.13 11.89
C CYS A 469 4.50 17.45 10.68
N CYS A 470 3.26 16.98 10.80
CA CYS A 470 2.54 16.33 9.71
C CYS A 470 1.69 17.34 8.92
N ILE A 471 1.77 17.28 7.60
CA ILE A 471 1.06 18.20 6.69
C ILE A 471 0.24 17.36 5.71
N TYR A 472 -1.09 17.54 5.72
CA TYR A 472 -2.02 16.87 4.79
C TYR A 472 -2.55 17.84 3.74
N ILE A 473 -2.87 19.07 4.16
CA ILE A 473 -3.45 20.13 3.33
C ILE A 473 -2.50 21.34 3.36
N PRO A 474 -2.41 22.14 2.28
CA PRO A 474 -1.58 23.35 2.27
C PRO A 474 -1.87 24.35 3.40
N SER A 475 -3.11 24.43 3.90
CA SER A 475 -3.49 25.29 5.05
C SER A 475 -2.71 24.93 6.32
N ASN A 476 -2.42 23.64 6.53
CA ASN A 476 -1.68 23.15 7.70
C ASN A 476 -0.24 23.67 7.73
N ILE A 477 0.32 24.14 6.60
CA ILE A 477 1.66 24.73 6.53
C ILE A 477 1.71 26.00 7.39
N SER A 478 0.76 26.91 7.21
CA SER A 478 0.68 28.14 8.00
C SER A 478 0.45 27.85 9.48
N SER A 479 -0.48 26.94 9.79
CA SER A 479 -0.80 26.55 11.18
C SER A 479 0.42 25.99 11.91
N ALA A 480 1.15 25.07 11.26
CA ALA A 480 2.36 24.48 11.83
C ALA A 480 3.47 25.52 11.99
N ILE A 481 3.72 26.37 10.98
CA ILE A 481 4.74 27.42 11.07
C ILE A 481 4.42 28.42 12.18
N ASN A 482 3.15 28.81 12.34
CA ASN A 482 2.75 29.74 13.38
C ASN A 482 2.97 29.14 14.77
N LEU A 483 2.55 27.88 14.99
CA LEU A 483 2.80 27.18 16.25
C LEU A 483 4.31 27.05 16.53
N LEU A 484 5.09 26.67 15.52
CA LEU A 484 6.55 26.55 15.63
C LEU A 484 7.23 27.88 15.94
N SER A 485 6.67 29.00 15.46
CA SER A 485 7.21 30.33 15.71
C SER A 485 7.08 30.75 17.18
N ILE A 486 6.02 30.28 17.86
CA ILE A 486 5.73 30.49 19.29
C ILE A 486 6.52 29.51 20.15
N SER A 487 6.75 28.28 19.67
CA SER A 487 7.46 27.25 20.44
C SER A 487 8.98 27.37 20.45
N CYS A 488 9.60 28.17 19.58
CA CYS A 488 11.04 28.06 19.30
C CYS A 488 11.78 29.40 19.07
N PRO A 489 12.35 30.05 20.11
CA PRO A 489 12.92 31.39 19.90
C PRO A 489 14.41 31.59 20.17
N ARG A 490 15.16 30.67 20.78
CA ARG A 490 16.51 30.99 21.30
C ARG A 490 17.61 30.04 20.80
N ASN A 491 18.81 30.58 20.55
CA ASN A 491 20.00 29.80 20.17
C ASN A 491 20.42 28.79 21.24
N GLU A 492 20.04 29.02 22.50
CA GLU A 492 20.31 28.14 23.65
C GLU A 492 19.42 26.88 23.67
N CYS A 493 18.33 26.87 22.90
CA CYS A 493 17.39 25.74 22.82
C CYS A 493 17.11 25.41 21.35
N PRO A 494 18.04 24.74 20.64
CA PRO A 494 17.88 24.50 19.22
C PRO A 494 16.69 23.59 18.97
N THR A 495 15.86 23.91 17.97
CA THR A 495 14.76 23.04 17.57
C THR A 495 15.03 22.45 16.19
N VAL A 496 14.94 21.13 16.09
CA VAL A 496 14.98 20.41 14.82
C VAL A 496 13.54 20.11 14.39
N VAL A 497 13.11 20.74 13.30
CA VAL A 497 11.78 20.54 12.73
C VAL A 497 11.88 19.60 11.53
N ASN A 498 11.25 18.44 11.65
CA ASN A 498 11.08 17.49 10.57
C ASN A 498 9.67 17.65 9.98
N ALA A 499 9.53 18.42 8.91
CA ALA A 499 8.25 18.64 8.24
C ALA A 499 7.97 17.49 7.25
N LEU A 500 6.93 16.71 7.52
CA LEU A 500 6.50 15.57 6.71
C LEU A 500 5.24 15.92 5.93
N HIS A 501 5.39 16.04 4.60
CA HIS A 501 4.26 16.17 3.70
C HIS A 501 3.69 14.79 3.37
N LEU A 502 2.47 14.53 3.82
CA LEU A 502 1.75 13.27 3.61
C LEU A 502 0.79 13.43 2.44
N ILE A 503 1.04 12.68 1.38
CA ILE A 503 0.19 12.67 0.19
C ILE A 503 -0.59 11.36 0.19
N LYS A 504 -1.92 11.45 0.19
CA LYS A 504 -2.80 10.29 0.05
C LYS A 504 -2.53 9.60 -1.27
N LEU A 505 -2.02 8.37 -1.19
CA LEU A 505 -2.14 7.45 -2.29
C LEU A 505 -3.55 6.91 -2.36
N SER A 506 -4.15 7.01 -3.54
CA SER A 506 -5.20 6.07 -3.93
C SER A 506 -4.61 4.66 -3.95
N ASP A 507 -5.40 3.70 -3.50
CA ASP A 507 -5.01 2.47 -2.76
C ASP A 507 -3.82 1.63 -3.26
N GLN A 508 -3.21 1.87 -4.42
CA GLN A 508 -2.25 0.91 -4.99
C GLN A 508 -1.13 1.47 -5.89
N ALA A 509 -0.60 2.67 -5.62
CA ALA A 509 0.77 2.95 -6.06
C ALA A 509 1.77 2.61 -4.93
N THR A 510 3.04 2.41 -5.28
CA THR A 510 4.08 2.14 -4.30
C THR A 510 4.27 3.34 -3.38
N SER A 511 4.42 3.11 -2.09
CA SER A 511 4.74 4.19 -1.18
C SER A 511 6.11 4.78 -1.50
N ILE A 512 6.21 6.10 -1.45
CA ILE A 512 7.45 6.81 -1.72
C ILE A 512 7.75 7.68 -0.51
N PHE A 513 8.81 7.33 0.21
CA PHE A 513 9.41 8.19 1.22
C PHE A 513 10.60 8.93 0.61
N VAL A 514 10.59 10.26 0.64
CA VAL A 514 11.63 11.13 0.07
C VAL A 514 12.14 12.07 1.15
N SER A 515 13.45 12.06 1.39
CA SER A 515 14.13 13.08 2.19
C SER A 515 14.71 14.16 1.29
N HIS A 516 14.43 15.44 1.57
CA HIS A 516 14.90 16.57 0.74
C HIS A 516 16.16 17.26 1.28
N GLN A 517 16.89 16.63 2.20
CA GLN A 517 17.93 17.31 2.99
C GLN A 517 19.09 17.91 2.17
N LYS A 518 19.55 17.34 1.03
CA LYS A 518 20.82 17.80 0.39
C LYS A 518 20.97 17.62 -1.14
N LYS A 519 19.94 17.29 -1.93
CA LYS A 519 20.11 17.10 -3.40
C LYS A 519 19.65 18.31 -4.21
N LYS A 520 20.62 19.11 -4.68
CA LYS A 520 20.45 20.25 -5.62
C LYS A 520 20.26 19.83 -7.09
N LYS A 521 20.10 18.55 -7.40
CA LYS A 521 19.97 18.04 -8.78
C LYS A 521 18.70 17.19 -8.90
N ASN A 522 17.77 17.66 -9.73
CA ASN A 522 16.47 17.11 -10.10
C ASN A 522 15.28 17.70 -9.31
N LEU A 523 15.05 19.01 -9.46
CA LEU A 523 13.82 19.70 -9.04
C LEU A 523 12.63 19.45 -9.99
N SER A 524 12.82 18.78 -11.13
CA SER A 524 11.81 18.73 -12.21
C SER A 524 10.71 17.67 -12.07
N ALA A 525 10.65 16.90 -10.98
CA ALA A 525 9.74 15.75 -10.86
C ALA A 525 8.65 15.85 -9.78
N TYR A 526 8.61 16.90 -8.95
CA TYR A 526 7.66 16.99 -7.83
C TYR A 526 7.19 18.43 -7.54
N SER A 527 6.29 19.00 -8.36
CA SER A 527 5.71 20.33 -8.08
C SER A 527 4.80 20.33 -6.84
N TYR A 528 4.20 19.18 -6.48
CA TYR A 528 3.25 19.08 -5.37
C TYR A 528 3.79 19.44 -3.97
N SER A 529 5.09 19.22 -3.70
CA SER A 529 5.70 19.50 -2.38
C SER A 529 6.52 20.79 -2.36
N GLU A 530 6.60 21.52 -3.49
CA GLU A 530 7.47 22.68 -3.61
C GLU A 530 7.06 23.79 -2.62
N ASN A 531 5.76 24.03 -2.48
CA ASN A 531 5.21 24.99 -1.52
C ASN A 531 5.60 24.68 -0.07
N VAL A 532 5.56 23.41 0.33
CA VAL A 532 6.00 22.98 1.67
C VAL A 532 7.49 23.23 1.83
N ILE A 533 8.30 22.82 0.85
CA ILE A 533 9.75 22.96 0.90
C ILE A 533 10.17 24.43 0.96
N VAL A 534 9.58 25.29 0.14
CA VAL A 534 9.88 26.73 0.09
C VAL A 534 9.45 27.42 1.37
N SER A 535 8.22 27.18 1.86
CA SER A 535 7.70 27.80 3.09
C SER A 535 8.52 27.44 4.32
N PHE A 536 8.84 26.16 4.51
CA PHE A 536 9.67 25.74 5.63
C PHE A 536 11.13 26.20 5.48
N LYS A 537 11.72 26.19 4.28
CA LYS A 537 13.06 26.78 4.09
C LYS A 537 13.10 28.27 4.39
N LYS A 538 12.05 29.02 4.01
CA LYS A 538 11.92 30.44 4.36
C LYS A 538 11.89 30.61 5.87
N PHE A 539 11.08 29.83 6.58
CA PHE A 539 11.04 29.85 8.05
C PHE A 539 12.42 29.60 8.70
N GLY A 540 13.18 28.63 8.20
CA GLY A 540 14.53 28.34 8.70
C GLY A 540 15.56 29.43 8.37
N GLY A 541 15.39 30.12 7.23
CA GLY A 541 16.23 31.25 6.84
C GLY A 541 15.99 32.50 7.68
N LEU A 542 14.78 32.71 8.22
CA LEU A 542 14.46 33.85 9.08
C LEU A 542 15.12 33.78 10.47
N ARG A 543 15.51 32.59 10.95
CA ARG A 543 16.06 32.38 12.30
C ARG A 543 17.33 31.53 12.24
N TRP A 544 18.42 32.11 11.72
CA TRP A 544 19.72 31.43 11.61
C TRP A 544 20.23 30.91 12.96
N GLY A 545 20.56 29.62 13.04
CA GLY A 545 21.19 28.97 14.19
C GLY A 545 20.22 28.35 15.20
N ALA A 546 19.03 28.90 15.39
CA ALA A 546 18.05 28.41 16.37
C ALA A 546 17.14 27.27 15.86
N VAL A 547 16.87 27.23 14.55
CA VAL A 547 15.97 26.23 13.94
C VAL A 547 16.64 25.51 12.78
N SER A 548 16.70 24.18 12.84
CA SER A 548 17.11 23.34 11.71
C SER A 548 15.91 22.64 11.11
N ILE A 549 15.81 22.63 9.78
CA ILE A 549 14.61 22.19 9.07
C ILE A 549 14.94 21.08 8.09
N ASN A 550 14.22 19.97 8.25
CA ASN A 550 14.30 18.82 7.36
C ASN A 550 12.93 18.56 6.77
N THR A 551 12.81 18.63 5.45
CA THR A 551 11.56 18.34 4.76
C THR A 551 11.56 16.92 4.19
N PHE A 552 10.46 16.21 4.41
CA PHE A 552 10.21 14.86 3.95
C PHE A 552 8.89 14.82 3.19
N THR A 553 8.76 13.92 2.22
CA THR A 553 7.49 13.63 1.55
C THR A 553 7.25 12.14 1.65
N ALA A 554 6.11 11.75 2.23
CA ALA A 554 5.63 10.37 2.26
C ALA A 554 4.34 10.30 1.45
N ILE A 555 4.38 9.55 0.35
CA ILE A 555 3.20 9.21 -0.42
C ILE A 555 2.87 7.79 0.02
N SER A 556 1.75 7.56 0.72
CA SER A 556 1.32 6.23 1.19
C SER A 556 -0.20 6.08 1.26
N PRO A 557 -0.74 4.83 1.21
CA PRO A 557 -2.15 4.58 1.50
C PRO A 557 -2.50 5.02 2.94
N LEU A 558 -3.70 5.58 3.15
CA LEU A 558 -4.13 6.11 4.46
C LEU A 558 -3.95 5.11 5.60
N ASP A 559 -4.25 3.83 5.34
CA ASP A 559 -4.15 2.78 6.34
C ASP A 559 -2.73 2.57 6.87
N LEU A 560 -1.70 2.91 6.10
CA LEU A 560 -0.30 2.68 6.41
C LEU A 560 0.47 3.97 6.74
N MET A 561 -0.15 5.15 6.59
CA MET A 561 0.52 6.43 6.87
C MET A 561 1.02 6.57 8.31
N HIS A 562 0.29 5.97 9.27
CA HIS A 562 0.70 5.99 10.68
C HIS A 562 2.07 5.34 10.89
N ASP A 563 2.37 4.26 10.15
CA ASP A 563 3.67 3.59 10.22
C ASP A 563 4.77 4.50 9.65
N ASP A 564 4.51 5.27 8.60
CA ASP A 564 5.50 6.21 8.04
C ASP A 564 5.81 7.36 9.00
N ILE A 565 4.79 7.88 9.70
CA ILE A 565 4.96 8.93 10.72
C ILE A 565 5.74 8.39 11.92
N CYS A 566 5.34 7.23 12.45
CA CYS A 566 6.01 6.61 13.60
C CYS A 566 7.45 6.19 13.27
N THR A 567 7.70 5.67 12.07
CA THR A 567 9.06 5.34 11.63
C THR A 567 9.93 6.58 11.44
N LEU A 568 9.39 7.69 10.92
CA LEU A 568 10.14 8.95 10.87
C LEU A 568 10.44 9.49 12.27
N ALA A 569 9.47 9.43 13.18
CA ALA A 569 9.65 9.83 14.57
C ALA A 569 10.74 9.00 15.26
N LEU A 570 10.77 7.70 15.02
CA LEU A 570 11.84 6.80 15.49
C LEU A 570 13.20 7.13 14.86
N ASP A 571 13.28 7.21 13.52
CA ASP A 571 14.53 7.40 12.79
C ASP A 571 15.21 8.73 13.14
N LYS A 572 14.42 9.75 13.51
CA LYS A 572 14.90 11.06 13.97
C LYS A 572 14.97 11.20 15.49
N LEU A 573 14.53 10.20 16.27
CA LEU A 573 14.45 10.28 17.73
C LEU A 573 13.64 11.51 18.19
N ALA A 574 12.50 11.75 17.53
CA ALA A 574 11.61 12.86 17.80
C ALA A 574 11.02 12.76 19.21
N SER A 575 10.90 13.89 19.90
CA SER A 575 10.28 13.98 21.23
C SER A 575 8.80 14.37 21.14
N LEU A 576 8.37 14.97 20.03
CA LEU A 576 7.00 15.44 19.82
C LEU A 576 6.57 15.22 18.36
N VAL A 577 5.39 14.65 18.16
CA VAL A 577 4.71 14.59 16.85
C VAL A 577 3.53 15.55 16.88
N ILE A 578 3.44 16.46 15.92
CA ILE A 578 2.32 17.40 15.78
C ILE A 578 1.45 16.97 14.60
N LEU A 579 0.19 16.68 14.90
CA LEU A 579 -0.84 16.28 13.97
C LEU A 579 -1.86 17.42 13.83
N PRO A 580 -2.26 17.78 12.61
CA PRO A 580 -3.39 18.68 12.42
C PRO A 580 -4.71 17.95 12.74
N PHE A 581 -5.71 18.71 13.18
CA PHE A 581 -7.06 18.21 13.39
C PHE A 581 -7.74 17.82 12.08
N HIS A 582 -8.69 16.88 12.15
CA HIS A 582 -9.36 16.32 10.97
C HIS A 582 -10.45 17.25 10.39
N ARG A 583 -10.81 18.32 11.12
CA ARG A 583 -11.71 19.37 10.64
C ARG A 583 -10.94 20.65 10.35
N THR A 584 -11.26 21.29 9.24
CA THR A 584 -10.82 22.65 8.93
C THR A 584 -12.00 23.61 8.94
N TRP A 585 -11.71 24.86 9.30
CA TRP A 585 -12.72 25.91 9.45
C TRP A 585 -12.41 27.06 8.50
N TYR A 586 -13.46 27.64 7.92
CA TYR A 586 -13.37 28.95 7.27
C TYR A 586 -13.26 30.05 8.32
N ILE A 587 -12.75 31.22 7.90
CA ILE A 587 -12.66 32.44 8.71
C ILE A 587 -14.04 32.85 9.26
N ASP A 588 -15.10 32.57 8.49
CA ASP A 588 -16.49 32.86 8.86
C ASP A 588 -17.07 31.88 9.90
N GLY A 589 -16.30 30.89 10.33
CA GLY A 589 -16.70 29.91 11.34
C GLY A 589 -17.41 28.66 10.78
N SER A 590 -17.70 28.62 9.47
CA SER A 590 -18.29 27.44 8.81
C SER A 590 -17.24 26.33 8.58
N LEU A 591 -17.68 25.07 8.66
CA LEU A 591 -16.84 23.90 8.46
C LEU A 591 -16.46 23.75 6.97
N GLU A 592 -15.17 23.74 6.66
CA GLU A 592 -14.64 23.59 5.31
C GLU A 592 -14.53 22.12 4.92
N SER A 593 -14.01 21.29 5.82
CA SER A 593 -13.86 19.85 5.58
C SER A 593 -13.94 19.05 6.89
N ASP A 594 -14.50 17.84 6.80
CA ASP A 594 -14.51 16.84 7.88
C ASP A 594 -14.05 15.49 7.32
N ASP A 595 -12.77 15.18 7.51
CA ASP A 595 -12.14 13.99 6.95
C ASP A 595 -12.08 12.84 7.97
N GLN A 596 -13.08 11.94 7.93
CA GLN A 596 -13.11 10.75 8.79
C GLN A 596 -11.88 9.85 8.63
N SER A 597 -11.24 9.85 7.44
CA SER A 597 -9.99 9.11 7.24
C SER A 597 -8.82 9.67 8.04
N VAL A 598 -8.73 10.99 8.20
CA VAL A 598 -7.68 11.65 8.99
C VAL A 598 -7.96 11.44 10.48
N ARG A 599 -9.23 11.43 10.90
CA ARG A 599 -9.63 11.04 12.26
C ARG A 599 -9.14 9.65 12.63
N ASN A 600 -9.43 8.64 11.79
CA ASN A 600 -8.96 7.27 11.98
C ASN A 600 -7.43 7.15 12.01
N LEU A 601 -6.74 7.98 11.21
CA LEU A 601 -5.28 8.04 11.19
C LEU A 601 -4.72 8.61 12.51
N ASN A 602 -5.27 9.73 12.99
CA ASN A 602 -4.88 10.36 14.25
C ASN A 602 -5.07 9.39 15.42
N LEU A 603 -6.21 8.67 15.49
CA LEU A 603 -6.45 7.63 16.50
C LEU A 603 -5.34 6.56 16.53
N ARG A 604 -4.96 6.02 15.35
CA ARG A 604 -3.88 5.01 15.27
C ARG A 604 -2.53 5.56 15.71
N ILE A 605 -2.27 6.86 15.49
CA ILE A 605 -1.00 7.49 15.91
C ILE A 605 -1.01 7.71 17.42
N LEU A 606 -2.12 8.16 18.01
CA LEU A 606 -2.25 8.32 19.46
C LEU A 606 -2.03 7.00 20.22
N GLU A 607 -2.35 5.86 19.60
CA GLU A 607 -2.12 4.52 20.15
C GLU A 607 -0.68 4.01 19.95
N LYS A 608 -0.05 4.31 18.80
CA LYS A 608 1.20 3.65 18.37
C LYS A 608 2.45 4.53 18.33
N ALA A 609 2.33 5.84 18.52
CA ALA A 609 3.47 6.75 18.42
C ALA A 609 4.61 6.30 19.38
N PRO A 610 5.88 6.58 19.08
CA PRO A 610 7.00 6.30 19.99
C PRO A 610 7.29 7.44 20.97
N CYS A 611 6.61 8.57 20.82
CA CYS A 611 6.82 9.80 21.56
C CYS A 611 5.50 10.58 21.66
N SER A 612 5.51 11.63 22.47
CA SER A 612 4.30 12.36 22.78
C SER A 612 3.69 13.03 21.57
N VAL A 613 2.36 13.09 21.55
CA VAL A 613 1.58 13.48 20.38
C VAL A 613 0.78 14.73 20.72
N GLY A 614 0.87 15.74 19.86
CA GLY A 614 0.07 16.95 19.91
C GLY A 614 -0.91 17.02 18.75
N ILE A 615 -2.19 17.24 19.02
CA ILE A 615 -3.19 17.55 17.99
C ILE A 615 -3.42 19.06 17.98
N LEU A 616 -3.12 19.70 16.85
CA LEU A 616 -3.29 21.12 16.61
C LEU A 616 -4.63 21.37 15.93
N ILE A 617 -5.50 22.10 16.60
CA ILE A 617 -6.74 22.64 16.07
C ILE A 617 -6.48 24.10 15.76
N ASP A 618 -6.43 24.43 14.48
CA ASP A 618 -6.21 25.81 14.04
C ASP A 618 -7.51 26.44 13.59
N HIS A 619 -7.87 27.55 14.24
CA HIS A 619 -9.01 28.39 13.87
C HIS A 619 -8.58 29.64 13.07
N GLY A 620 -7.30 29.74 12.68
CA GLY A 620 -6.80 30.79 11.79
C GLY A 620 -6.40 32.10 12.49
N ASN A 621 -6.47 32.15 13.82
CA ASN A 621 -6.20 33.36 14.62
C ASN A 621 -4.79 33.45 15.20
N LEU A 622 -3.94 32.44 15.02
CA LEU A 622 -2.52 32.57 15.34
C LEU A 622 -1.91 33.67 14.46
N LYS A 623 -1.56 34.81 15.06
CA LYS A 623 -0.99 35.97 14.36
C LYS A 623 0.19 35.54 13.49
N ARG A 624 0.16 35.95 12.22
CA ARG A 624 1.21 35.64 11.24
C ARG A 624 2.57 36.11 11.79
N PRO A 625 3.66 35.35 11.58
CA PRO A 625 5.00 35.83 11.90
C PRO A 625 5.26 37.12 11.13
N VAL A 626 5.37 38.22 11.87
CA VAL A 626 5.56 39.57 11.34
C VAL A 626 6.78 39.60 10.43
N THR A 627 6.54 39.74 9.12
CA THR A 627 7.56 40.21 8.19
C THR A 627 7.93 41.63 8.60
N HIS A 628 9.19 41.87 8.92
CA HIS A 628 9.76 43.19 9.19
C HIS A 628 9.25 44.21 8.17
N MET A 629 8.28 45.06 8.56
CA MET A 629 7.99 46.38 7.96
C MET A 629 6.87 47.16 8.67
N ASP A 630 6.09 46.59 9.59
CA ASP A 630 5.07 47.38 10.31
C ASP A 630 5.50 47.70 11.75
N SER A 631 6.03 48.91 11.91
CA SER A 631 6.34 49.58 13.17
C SER A 631 5.06 50.09 13.85
N SER A 632 4.26 49.18 14.43
CA SER A 632 3.23 49.57 15.39
C SER A 632 3.02 48.51 16.49
N ALA A 633 3.39 48.90 17.72
CA ALA A 633 3.07 48.33 19.04
C ALA A 633 3.20 46.81 19.27
N ASP A 634 4.19 46.43 20.11
CA ASP A 634 4.21 45.31 21.08
C ASP A 634 2.98 44.38 21.13
N SER A 635 2.79 43.52 20.14
CA SER A 635 1.78 42.46 20.21
C SER A 635 2.40 41.17 20.74
N PHE A 636 2.55 41.06 22.07
CA PHE A 636 2.88 39.78 22.71
C PHE A 636 1.85 38.72 22.33
N SER A 637 2.30 37.51 22.02
CA SER A 637 1.39 36.36 21.83
C SER A 637 0.97 35.85 23.20
N LYS A 638 -0.34 35.81 23.46
CA LYS A 638 -0.88 35.35 24.74
C LYS A 638 -1.17 33.86 24.69
N VAL A 639 -0.49 33.07 25.52
CA VAL A 639 -0.65 31.62 25.59
C VAL A 639 -1.21 31.23 26.95
N ALA A 640 -2.27 30.42 26.97
CA ALA A 640 -2.82 29.85 28.19
C ALA A 640 -2.59 28.33 28.23
N LEU A 641 -2.28 27.81 29.42
CA LEU A 641 -2.24 26.38 29.72
C LEU A 641 -3.31 26.09 30.77
N LEU A 642 -4.23 25.18 30.45
CA LEU A 642 -5.18 24.66 31.42
C LEU A 642 -4.58 23.42 32.09
N PHE A 643 -4.48 23.45 33.42
CA PHE A 643 -3.84 22.42 34.22
C PHE A 643 -4.87 21.87 35.24
N LEU A 644 -5.21 20.59 35.11
CA LEU A 644 -6.09 19.86 36.03
C LEU A 644 -5.32 18.80 36.83
N GLY A 645 -4.11 18.46 36.39
CA GLY A 645 -3.24 17.46 37.02
C GLY A 645 -3.19 16.16 36.23
N GLY A 646 -2.06 15.46 36.36
CA GLY A 646 -1.80 14.19 35.68
C GLY A 646 -0.76 14.27 34.55
N ASN A 647 -0.48 13.11 33.97
CA ASN A 647 0.66 12.91 33.06
C ASN A 647 0.62 13.75 31.78
N ASP A 648 -0.55 13.85 31.14
CA ASP A 648 -0.71 14.62 29.89
C ASP A 648 -0.54 16.13 30.13
N ASP A 649 -1.04 16.63 31.27
CA ASP A 649 -0.93 18.04 31.65
C ASP A 649 0.50 18.44 32.01
N ARG A 650 1.28 17.54 32.64
CA ARG A 650 2.72 17.74 32.91
C ARG A 650 3.53 17.90 31.62
N GLU A 651 3.17 17.13 30.60
CA GLU A 651 3.78 17.19 29.29
C GLU A 651 3.45 18.50 28.57
N ALA A 652 2.16 18.89 28.61
CA ALA A 652 1.69 20.18 28.14
C ALA A 652 2.39 21.35 28.82
N LEU A 653 2.57 21.24 30.14
CA LEU A 653 3.27 22.24 30.92
C LEU A 653 4.76 22.36 30.54
N THR A 654 5.41 21.25 30.23
CA THR A 654 6.82 21.26 29.81
C THR A 654 7.00 21.98 28.47
N LEU A 655 6.07 21.77 27.52
CA LEU A 655 6.07 22.51 26.26
C LEU A 655 5.78 24.01 26.49
N ALA A 656 4.76 24.31 27.30
CA ALA A 656 4.38 25.68 27.62
C ALA A 656 5.50 26.46 28.32
N LYS A 657 6.22 25.84 29.26
CA LYS A 657 7.42 26.43 29.90
C LYS A 657 8.50 26.79 28.87
N ARG A 658 8.68 25.98 27.81
CA ARG A 658 9.64 26.28 26.73
C ARG A 658 9.18 27.47 25.89
N MET A 659 7.87 27.58 25.61
CA MET A 659 7.28 28.74 24.91
C MET A 659 7.44 30.03 25.72
N GLY A 660 7.20 29.98 27.04
CA GLY A 660 7.31 31.14 27.94
C GLY A 660 8.73 31.65 28.21
N ARG A 661 9.76 31.06 27.59
CA ARG A 661 11.14 31.60 27.58
C ARG A 661 11.35 32.63 26.47
N ASP A 662 10.41 32.77 25.54
CA ASP A 662 10.42 33.85 24.57
C ASP A 662 9.97 35.14 25.24
N ASP A 663 10.70 36.23 25.02
CA ASP A 663 10.31 37.54 25.52
C ASP A 663 9.02 38.02 24.83
N LYS A 664 8.66 37.44 23.68
CA LYS A 664 7.44 37.77 22.92
C LYS A 664 6.19 36.99 23.35
N VAL A 665 6.32 36.00 24.24
CA VAL A 665 5.22 35.12 24.65
C VAL A 665 4.87 35.37 26.12
N ARG A 666 3.60 35.70 26.37
CA ARG A 666 3.07 35.80 27.74
C ARG A 666 2.31 34.52 28.08
N LEU A 667 2.89 33.68 28.94
CA LEU A 667 2.30 32.43 29.39
C LEU A 667 1.45 32.65 30.66
N THR A 668 0.20 32.19 30.61
CA THR A 668 -0.67 32.07 31.80
C THR A 668 -0.97 30.60 32.07
N VAL A 669 -0.70 30.13 33.29
CA VAL A 669 -1.03 28.78 33.73
C VAL A 669 -2.22 28.84 34.66
N VAL A 670 -3.32 28.23 34.22
CA VAL A 670 -4.61 28.20 34.91
C VAL A 670 -4.75 26.83 35.55
N HIS A 671 -4.68 26.78 36.88
CA HIS A 671 -4.79 25.55 37.64
C HIS A 671 -6.20 25.40 38.23
N PHE A 672 -6.92 24.38 37.79
CA PHE A 672 -8.24 24.02 38.30
C PHE A 672 -8.13 22.98 39.42
N ILE A 673 -8.60 23.36 40.61
CA ILE A 673 -8.57 22.49 41.80
C ILE A 673 -10.01 22.11 42.15
N ALA A 674 -10.26 20.82 42.40
CA ALA A 674 -11.56 20.34 42.86
C ALA A 674 -11.84 20.86 44.28
N ALA A 675 -13.07 21.30 44.55
CA ALA A 675 -13.47 21.73 45.89
C ALA A 675 -13.55 20.56 46.90
N SER A 676 -13.77 19.34 46.43
CA SER A 676 -13.94 18.11 47.22
C SER A 676 -12.70 17.22 47.25
N ASP A 677 -11.51 17.79 47.15
CA ASP A 677 -10.26 17.03 47.22
C ASP A 677 -10.06 16.58 48.69
N ASP A 678 -10.60 15.42 49.04
CA ASP A 678 -10.23 14.69 50.26
C ASP A 678 -8.71 14.56 50.21
N GLY A 679 -8.02 15.11 51.21
CA GLY A 679 -6.58 15.35 51.22
C GLY A 679 -5.67 14.12 51.22
N ASP A 680 -6.02 13.06 50.49
CA ASP A 680 -5.13 11.96 50.15
C ASP A 680 -4.03 12.48 49.22
N VAL A 681 -2.86 12.65 49.81
CA VAL A 681 -1.64 13.05 49.11
C VAL A 681 -1.18 11.89 48.24
N ASP A 682 -1.71 11.80 47.02
CA ASP A 682 -1.21 10.88 46.01
C ASP A 682 0.16 11.35 45.48
N TRP A 683 1.01 10.42 45.07
CA TRP A 683 2.31 10.71 44.47
C TRP A 683 2.17 11.60 43.23
N GLU A 684 1.05 11.49 42.51
CA GLU A 684 0.71 12.36 41.39
C GLU A 684 0.53 13.82 41.81
N THR A 685 -0.21 14.09 42.88
CA THR A 685 -0.38 15.44 43.44
C THR A 685 0.94 16.05 43.92
N ILE A 686 1.85 15.23 44.48
CA ILE A 686 3.20 15.69 44.86
C ILE A 686 3.98 16.11 43.60
N LEU A 687 3.99 15.27 42.57
CA LEU A 687 4.66 15.57 41.29
C LEU A 687 4.08 16.84 40.65
N ASP A 688 2.77 17.00 40.64
CA ASP A 688 2.11 18.19 40.10
C ASP A 688 2.49 19.46 40.88
N SER A 689 2.55 19.37 42.21
CA SER A 689 2.99 20.49 43.05
C SER A 689 4.44 20.90 42.79
N GLU A 690 5.33 19.93 42.51
CA GLU A 690 6.75 20.16 42.25
C GLU A 690 6.94 20.83 40.89
N VAL A 691 6.27 20.36 39.83
CA VAL A 691 6.39 20.97 38.49
C VAL A 691 5.82 22.39 38.48
N LEU A 692 4.77 22.67 39.26
CA LEU A 692 4.19 24.01 39.36
C LEU A 692 5.01 24.99 40.21
N ARG A 693 5.92 24.51 41.08
CA ARG A 693 6.72 25.35 41.99
C ARG A 693 7.57 26.38 41.25
N ASP A 694 8.15 26.00 40.12
CA ASP A 694 9.02 26.87 39.32
C ASP A 694 8.25 28.05 38.71
N ILE A 695 6.97 27.83 38.40
CA ILE A 695 6.10 28.83 37.76
C ILE A 695 5.65 29.85 38.79
N LYS A 696 5.28 29.38 39.98
CA LYS A 696 4.92 30.24 41.12
C LYS A 696 6.04 31.19 41.52
N LYS A 697 7.30 30.84 41.23
CA LYS A 697 8.48 31.64 41.53
C LYS A 697 8.94 32.55 40.38
N SER A 698 8.41 32.37 39.17
CA SER A 698 8.88 33.07 37.98
C SER A 698 8.10 34.37 37.75
N GLU A 699 8.78 35.50 37.58
CA GLU A 699 8.14 36.79 37.29
C GLU A 699 7.59 36.90 35.85
N CYS A 700 8.07 36.05 34.93
CA CYS A 700 7.68 36.07 33.51
C CYS A 700 6.37 35.30 33.22
N MET A 701 5.92 34.45 34.14
CA MET A 701 4.77 33.56 33.93
C MET A 701 3.65 33.89 34.92
N ARG A 702 2.42 34.06 34.43
CA ARG A 702 1.26 34.34 35.29
C ARG A 702 0.64 33.02 35.75
N TYR A 703 0.41 32.87 37.05
CA TYR A 703 -0.23 31.69 37.63
C TYR A 703 -1.59 32.08 38.22
N GLU A 704 -2.65 31.41 37.75
CA GLU A 704 -4.03 31.62 38.22
C GLU A 704 -4.57 30.31 38.79
N LYS A 705 -5.17 30.37 39.97
CA LYS A 705 -5.75 29.21 40.65
C LYS A 705 -7.27 29.41 40.76
N HIS A 706 -8.03 28.47 40.21
CA HIS A 706 -9.49 28.45 40.27
C HIS A 706 -9.95 27.19 41.00
N VAL A 707 -10.81 27.37 42.00
CA VAL A 707 -11.47 26.25 42.68
C VAL A 707 -12.82 26.02 42.00
N VAL A 708 -13.09 24.78 41.62
CA VAL A 708 -14.26 24.40 40.82
C VAL A 708 -15.01 23.27 41.53
N GLU A 709 -16.33 23.39 41.65
CA GLU A 709 -17.19 22.38 42.26
C GLU A 709 -17.70 21.38 41.21
N ASN A 710 -18.09 21.87 40.02
CA ASN A 710 -18.65 21.04 38.94
C ASN A 710 -18.06 21.37 37.56
N GLY A 711 -18.24 20.47 36.59
CA GLY A 711 -17.85 20.70 35.18
C GLY A 711 -18.46 21.98 34.55
N GLY A 712 -19.62 22.42 35.02
CA GLY A 712 -20.25 23.67 34.59
C GLY A 712 -19.43 24.92 34.90
N ASP A 713 -18.84 25.02 36.09
CA ASP A 713 -18.01 26.18 36.46
C ASP A 713 -16.73 26.22 35.61
N THR A 714 -16.18 25.04 35.29
CA THR A 714 -15.03 24.91 34.37
C THR A 714 -15.38 25.46 32.99
N VAL A 715 -16.57 25.16 32.47
CA VAL A 715 -17.05 25.65 31.17
C VAL A 715 -17.15 27.18 31.15
N GLU A 716 -17.72 27.80 32.19
CA GLU A 716 -17.86 29.26 32.24
C GLU A 716 -16.49 29.97 32.26
N ILE A 717 -15.54 29.45 33.04
CA ILE A 717 -14.18 29.98 33.12
C ILE A 717 -13.49 29.85 31.76
N VAL A 718 -13.53 28.66 31.16
CA VAL A 718 -12.93 28.43 29.83
C VAL A 718 -13.56 29.33 28.77
N HIS A 719 -14.88 29.50 28.78
CA HIS A 719 -15.59 30.39 27.85
C HIS A 719 -15.13 31.85 27.97
N SER A 720 -14.88 32.33 29.20
CA SER A 720 -14.34 33.68 29.42
C SER A 720 -12.92 33.89 28.87
N MET A 721 -12.15 32.79 28.75
CA MET A 721 -10.74 32.79 28.33
C MET A 721 -10.55 32.72 26.82
N VAL A 722 -11.46 32.07 26.08
CA VAL A 722 -11.31 31.86 24.61
C VAL A 722 -11.11 33.18 23.84
N ASN A 723 -11.68 34.29 24.31
CA ASN A 723 -11.52 35.60 23.67
C ASN A 723 -10.23 36.35 24.05
N GLN A 724 -9.48 35.87 25.04
CA GLN A 724 -8.34 36.60 25.62
C GLN A 724 -6.98 36.08 25.15
N TYR A 725 -6.92 34.82 24.71
CA TYR A 725 -5.69 34.11 24.38
C TYR A 725 -5.63 33.74 22.89
N ASP A 726 -4.42 33.75 22.33
CA ASP A 726 -4.17 33.37 20.93
C ASP A 726 -4.00 31.84 20.79
N LEU A 727 -3.47 31.17 21.83
CA LEU A 727 -3.27 29.72 21.89
C LEU A 727 -3.64 29.18 23.28
N ILE A 728 -4.45 28.12 23.32
CA ILE A 728 -4.73 27.35 24.54
C ILE A 728 -4.10 25.95 24.43
N ILE A 729 -3.35 25.55 25.44
CA ILE A 729 -2.74 24.22 25.53
C ILE A 729 -3.46 23.42 26.62
N VAL A 730 -3.81 22.18 26.32
CA VAL A 730 -4.53 21.25 27.20
C VAL A 730 -3.91 19.86 27.11
N GLY A 731 -3.87 19.12 28.22
CA GLY A 731 -3.60 17.69 28.19
C GLY A 731 -4.86 16.92 27.77
N ARG A 732 -4.68 15.80 27.04
CA ARG A 732 -5.77 14.94 26.56
C ARG A 732 -6.55 14.30 27.72
N ARG A 733 -5.88 13.84 28.78
CA ARG A 733 -6.47 13.20 29.97
C ARG A 733 -7.49 12.09 29.62
N HIS A 734 -7.13 11.23 28.68
CA HIS A 734 -8.05 10.22 28.14
C HIS A 734 -8.39 9.12 29.16
N ASN A 735 -9.69 8.89 29.38
CA ASN A 735 -10.29 7.93 30.33
C ASN A 735 -10.01 8.22 31.83
N LEU A 736 -9.79 9.48 32.19
CA LEU A 736 -9.71 9.90 33.59
C LEU A 736 -11.00 10.64 33.97
N GLU A 737 -11.79 10.04 34.86
CA GLU A 737 -12.91 10.75 35.47
C GLU A 737 -12.35 11.69 36.55
N CYS A 738 -12.61 12.98 36.41
CA CYS A 738 -12.24 13.99 37.39
C CYS A 738 -13.49 14.76 37.81
N PRO A 739 -13.62 15.13 39.09
CA PRO A 739 -14.77 15.91 39.57
C PRO A 739 -14.90 17.24 38.81
N GLN A 740 -13.78 17.88 38.44
CA GLN A 740 -13.75 19.13 37.67
C GLN A 740 -14.30 19.01 36.23
N THR A 741 -14.43 17.80 35.70
CA THR A 741 -14.95 17.53 34.34
C THR A 741 -16.16 16.59 34.35
N SER A 742 -16.72 16.34 35.54
CA SER A 742 -17.89 15.49 35.70
C SER A 742 -19.08 16.02 34.88
N CYS A 743 -19.87 15.11 34.30
CA CYS A 743 -20.98 15.37 33.36
C CYS A 743 -20.61 15.86 31.94
N LEU A 744 -19.41 16.39 31.70
CA LEU A 744 -19.01 16.86 30.35
C LEU A 744 -18.66 15.72 29.39
N ASP A 745 -18.24 14.56 29.89
CA ASP A 745 -17.85 13.41 29.07
C ASP A 745 -19.04 12.82 28.27
N GLN A 746 -20.26 12.92 28.82
CA GLN A 746 -21.49 12.46 28.16
C GLN A 746 -21.87 13.26 26.91
N TRP A 747 -21.34 14.49 26.79
CA TRP A 747 -21.60 15.38 25.66
C TRP A 747 -20.43 15.44 24.68
N SER A 748 -19.47 14.50 24.77
CA SER A 748 -18.29 14.55 23.92
C SER A 748 -18.56 14.12 22.47
N GLU A 749 -18.17 14.97 21.51
CA GLU A 749 -18.24 14.66 20.08
C GLU A 749 -16.94 13.96 19.59
N PHE A 750 -15.80 14.40 20.12
CA PHE A 750 -14.45 13.94 19.78
C PHE A 750 -13.70 13.40 21.01
N PRO A 751 -13.97 12.15 21.44
CA PRO A 751 -13.27 11.54 22.57
C PRO A 751 -11.75 11.41 22.35
N GLU A 752 -11.28 11.51 21.10
CA GLU A 752 -9.85 11.58 20.79
C GLU A 752 -9.12 12.81 21.33
N LEU A 753 -9.82 13.92 21.61
CA LEU A 753 -9.24 15.16 22.15
C LEU A 753 -9.29 15.23 23.69
N GLY A 754 -10.08 14.35 24.31
CA GLY A 754 -10.41 14.45 25.73
C GLY A 754 -11.39 15.56 26.04
N VAL A 755 -11.93 15.59 27.26
CA VAL A 755 -13.08 16.42 27.62
C VAL A 755 -12.87 17.92 27.36
N LEU A 756 -11.74 18.49 27.82
CA LEU A 756 -11.44 19.90 27.58
C LEU A 756 -11.07 20.21 26.13
N GLY A 757 -10.33 19.30 25.47
CA GLY A 757 -9.94 19.48 24.08
C GLY A 757 -11.15 19.45 23.14
N ASP A 758 -12.11 18.58 23.44
CA ASP A 758 -13.37 18.46 22.74
C ASP A 758 -14.28 19.67 22.95
N LEU A 759 -14.38 20.14 24.21
CA LEU A 759 -15.12 21.37 24.54
C LEU A 759 -14.61 22.56 23.71
N LEU A 760 -13.29 22.73 23.65
CA LEU A 760 -12.65 23.80 22.87
C LEU A 760 -12.74 23.60 21.35
N ALA A 761 -12.95 22.36 20.89
CA ALA A 761 -13.15 22.03 19.48
C ALA A 761 -14.62 22.16 19.03
N SER A 762 -15.56 22.24 19.97
CA SER A 762 -16.99 22.36 19.71
C SER A 762 -17.32 23.69 19.01
N LYS A 763 -18.38 23.66 18.20
CA LYS A 763 -18.94 24.85 17.53
C LYS A 763 -19.36 25.94 18.52
N ASP A 764 -19.73 25.56 19.74
CA ASP A 764 -20.34 26.45 20.72
C ASP A 764 -19.37 27.46 21.31
N PHE A 765 -18.06 27.17 21.30
CA PHE A 765 -17.04 28.05 21.90
C PHE A 765 -16.49 29.10 20.93
N GLY A 766 -16.93 29.08 19.66
CA GLY A 766 -16.54 30.04 18.65
C GLY A 766 -15.09 29.89 18.20
N ASN A 767 -14.87 29.95 16.87
CA ASN A 767 -13.58 29.68 16.21
C ASN A 767 -12.54 30.79 16.40
N LYS A 768 -12.19 31.16 17.63
CA LYS A 768 -11.37 32.34 17.90
C LYS A 768 -9.99 32.07 18.48
N CYS A 769 -9.76 30.91 19.09
CA CYS A 769 -8.46 30.57 19.68
C CYS A 769 -7.98 29.26 19.07
N SER A 770 -6.69 29.14 18.73
CA SER A 770 -6.14 27.85 18.32
C SER A 770 -5.84 26.99 19.56
N VAL A 771 -6.01 25.68 19.44
CA VAL A 771 -5.95 24.75 20.57
C VAL A 771 -4.92 23.67 20.28
N LEU A 772 -4.06 23.38 21.24
CA LEU A 772 -3.10 22.28 21.17
C LEU A 772 -3.41 21.27 22.29
N VAL A 773 -3.89 20.09 21.87
CA VAL A 773 -4.13 18.97 22.78
C VAL A 773 -2.90 18.08 22.82
N LEU A 774 -2.31 17.87 23.98
CA LEU A 774 -1.11 17.05 24.15
C LEU A 774 -1.43 15.74 24.88
N GLN A 775 -0.84 14.66 24.39
CA GLN A 775 -0.90 13.35 25.01
C GLN A 775 0.53 12.87 25.30
N GLN A 776 0.76 12.46 26.54
CA GLN A 776 1.94 11.72 26.93
C GLN A 776 1.92 10.33 26.30
N GLN A 777 3.07 9.90 25.78
CA GLN A 777 3.21 8.54 25.25
C GLN A 777 2.75 7.48 26.27
N ARG A 778 1.78 6.65 25.87
CA ARG A 778 1.28 5.51 26.66
C ARG A 778 2.02 4.23 26.24
N LEU A 779 2.39 3.38 27.19
CA LEU A 779 2.89 2.04 26.92
C LEU A 779 1.71 1.20 26.38
N VAL A 780 1.86 0.63 25.19
CA VAL A 780 1.00 -0.46 24.68
C VAL A 780 1.78 -1.76 24.74
#